data_AF-A0A1M3HJC9-F1
#
_entry.id   AF-A0A1M3HJC9-F1
#
_cell.length_a   1.000
_cell.length_b   1.000
_cell.length_c   1.000
_cell.angle_alpha   90.00
_cell.angle_beta   90.00
_cell.angle_gamma   90.00
#
_symmetry.space_group_name_H-M   'P 1'
#
loop_
_entity.id
_entity.type
_entity.pdbx_description
1 polymer ?
#
loop_
_entity_poly.entity_id
_entity_poly.type
_entity_poly.pdbx_seq_one_letter_code
_entity_poly.pdbx_strand_id
1 'polypeptide(L)'
;MAVCQPTQGRRLSSYVNPFIGASTSITKGENSAGLGKTFPGAATPFGVVQVSPNTITGGDNGSGYSYEHTTIEGFACTQMSGVGWYGDLGNFLVMPTTGKLQVVSGAEGQDEQGYRSKYDKSSEKASAGYYSARLTKYDVLAELTAAPHSAMMRFTFPANDQSRIQIDLAHRVGGTSTAQYVEVVDDHTIRGWMKCTPEGGGWGHGDGHAEYTVYFYAQFNKPVKKYGVWSKEDVQPMVRKKEGSHLGFYTEFATKAGEQVVLKTGISFISMEGAGRNLKAEITGWDFDRVHEAAQQLWDQALGKIRITGGTDDEKTIFYTSLYHTLIDPRALSDVDGTYPGGDGKPHKTDLFTKHSIFSGWDVFRSQMPLQTIINPRMVNDLIASLVELADQSGKGYLERWELLNAYSGCMVGNPAVVVLVDAYAKGIRDYDVNKAYRYAVNTCEMFGNKNGWEPGNISVTLENGFSEWCLSRLAAALGKKEDSVKYAARGMSYKNIWNDSVRWFRPRRKDGSWEPWPAEGRMKQDYGTVESNPYQQGWFVPQDIPGMVQLMGGRGPVLADLQQFFERTPENMLWNDYYNHANEPVHHVPFLFNRLGAPFLTQQWTRTICTRAYHNSVEGLVGNEDVGQMSAWYVLAASGLHPVCPGDTRWEITSPVFDKVVMQLDPHYAKGKTFTIIARNNSRENKYIQSASLNGQSYNKCWLDHADIMAGGVLELNMGKSPAMSWGVEGVSQDVDTVVTYSAAMHKEIKAVVIKPAAYQQGSPYPVVYLLHGYSGNYSDWVKKVPALKEYADRYNVLIVCPDGNFGSWYFDSPVDSTWKYETYVGKELVKYIDDHYKTLPGRKGRAITGLSMGGHGALFLAFRHQDVFGAAGSMSGGVDIRPFPKNWDIARRLGSLDSFPQRWADYSVVNQTKLLRPGSLSIIFDCGSDDFFYKVNNGLHEKLLAEKIPHVFTSRPGGHDWNYWSNSIEYQLLYFHHYFEENKPL
;
A
#
# COMPACT_ATOMS: atom_id res chain seq x y z
N MET A 1 -15.46 -9.83 -32.83
CA MET A 1 -15.40 -10.72 -31.66
C MET A 1 -16.83 -11.08 -31.27
N ALA A 2 -17.12 -12.37 -31.08
CA ALA A 2 -18.48 -12.84 -30.80
C ALA A 2 -18.93 -12.35 -29.41
N VAL A 3 -20.05 -11.63 -29.38
CA VAL A 3 -20.70 -11.14 -28.16
C VAL A 3 -21.28 -12.34 -27.41
N CYS A 4 -20.68 -12.67 -26.27
CA CYS A 4 -21.24 -13.66 -25.35
C CYS A 4 -22.46 -13.02 -24.68
N GLN A 5 -23.66 -13.59 -24.88
CA GLN A 5 -24.86 -13.13 -24.18
C GLN A 5 -24.67 -13.24 -22.66
N PRO A 6 -25.10 -12.24 -21.86
CA PRO A 6 -25.01 -12.34 -20.42
C PRO A 6 -25.94 -13.43 -19.89
N THR A 7 -25.41 -14.31 -19.05
CA THR A 7 -26.18 -15.25 -18.24
C THR A 7 -27.10 -14.51 -17.25
N GLN A 8 -28.17 -15.18 -16.81
CA GLN A 8 -29.21 -14.77 -15.85
C GLN A 8 -28.70 -14.29 -14.46
N GLY A 9 -27.91 -13.23 -14.41
CA GLY A 9 -27.41 -12.58 -13.18
C GLY A 9 -27.50 -11.06 -13.26
N ARG A 10 -27.54 -10.41 -12.09
CA ARG A 10 -27.53 -8.94 -11.96
C ARG A 10 -26.29 -8.35 -12.66
N ARG A 11 -26.48 -7.30 -13.49
CA ARG A 11 -25.39 -6.58 -14.17
C ARG A 11 -24.42 -5.95 -13.17
N LEU A 12 -23.12 -5.92 -13.46
CA LEU A 12 -22.12 -5.35 -12.54
C LEU A 12 -22.29 -3.84 -12.40
N SER A 13 -22.57 -3.16 -13.51
CA SER A 13 -22.93 -1.74 -13.58
C SER A 13 -24.09 -1.35 -12.65
N SER A 14 -25.01 -2.28 -12.35
CA SER A 14 -26.14 -2.02 -11.45
C SER A 14 -25.79 -2.02 -9.95
N TYR A 15 -24.56 -2.37 -9.59
CA TYR A 15 -24.04 -2.18 -8.23
C TYR A 15 -23.39 -0.81 -8.05
N VAL A 16 -23.12 -0.07 -9.12
CA VAL A 16 -22.44 1.23 -9.00
C VAL A 16 -23.43 2.27 -8.49
N ASN A 17 -23.03 2.98 -7.43
CA ASN A 17 -23.73 4.13 -6.88
C ASN A 17 -22.86 5.40 -7.04
N PRO A 18 -23.02 6.18 -8.13
CA PRO A 18 -22.21 7.37 -8.36
C PRO A 18 -22.36 8.49 -7.32
N PHE A 19 -23.30 8.39 -6.37
CA PHE A 19 -23.42 9.36 -5.29
C PHE A 19 -22.39 9.14 -4.17
N ILE A 20 -21.76 7.96 -4.07
CA ILE A 20 -20.72 7.72 -3.06
C ILE A 20 -19.55 8.67 -3.33
N GLY A 21 -19.28 9.56 -2.37
CA GLY A 21 -18.26 10.60 -2.48
C GLY A 21 -18.72 11.87 -3.20
N ALA A 22 -19.97 11.97 -3.67
CA ALA A 22 -20.46 13.14 -4.42
C ALA A 22 -20.85 14.32 -3.49
N SER A 23 -19.96 14.67 -2.58
CA SER A 23 -20.10 15.78 -1.64
C SER A 23 -18.87 16.69 -1.73
N THR A 24 -19.03 17.94 -1.35
CA THR A 24 -17.91 18.87 -1.11
C THR A 24 -17.96 19.41 0.32
N SER A 25 -18.76 18.78 1.20
CA SER A 25 -19.08 19.30 2.52
C SER A 25 -17.90 19.27 3.48
N ILE A 26 -17.32 20.44 3.76
CA ILE A 26 -16.31 20.63 4.80
C ILE A 26 -16.88 20.43 6.22
N THR A 27 -18.17 20.68 6.41
CA THR A 27 -18.83 20.48 7.72
C THR A 27 -18.95 19.01 8.05
N LYS A 28 -19.37 18.18 7.08
CA LYS A 28 -19.45 16.72 7.29
C LYS A 28 -18.07 16.05 7.29
N GLY A 29 -17.11 16.61 6.57
CA GLY A 29 -15.71 16.14 6.59
C GLY A 29 -14.93 16.54 7.84
N GLU A 30 -15.45 17.48 8.64
CA GLU A 30 -14.77 18.04 9.82
C GLU A 30 -13.37 18.63 9.51
N ASN A 31 -13.12 19.00 8.25
CA ASN A 31 -11.85 19.52 7.77
C ASN A 31 -12.04 20.34 6.47
N SER A 32 -11.03 21.13 6.10
CA SER A 32 -11.10 22.01 4.93
C SER A 32 -11.02 21.30 3.57
N ALA A 33 -10.50 20.07 3.50
CA ALA A 33 -10.46 19.27 2.29
C ALA A 33 -11.84 18.69 1.92
N GLY A 34 -12.74 18.50 2.90
CA GLY A 34 -14.10 18.01 2.67
C GLY A 34 -14.18 16.47 2.59
N LEU A 35 -15.12 15.97 1.79
CA LEU A 35 -15.40 14.54 1.60
C LEU A 35 -15.52 14.24 0.12
N GLY A 36 -14.77 13.28 -0.42
CA GLY A 36 -15.08 12.54 -1.64
C GLY A 36 -15.07 13.29 -2.97
N LYS A 37 -15.49 14.57 -3.08
CA LYS A 37 -15.46 15.45 -4.26
C LYS A 37 -15.68 14.78 -5.63
N THR A 38 -16.49 13.72 -5.72
CA THR A 38 -16.80 13.03 -6.99
C THR A 38 -17.97 13.72 -7.71
N PHE A 39 -18.36 13.20 -8.87
CA PHE A 39 -19.54 13.65 -9.61
C PHE A 39 -20.50 12.48 -9.89
N PRO A 40 -21.83 12.70 -9.87
CA PRO A 40 -22.82 11.63 -10.09
C PRO A 40 -23.23 11.46 -11.57
N GLY A 41 -22.71 12.31 -12.46
CA GLY A 41 -23.00 12.29 -13.89
C GLY A 41 -22.61 11.02 -14.64
N ALA A 42 -23.03 10.93 -15.89
CA ALA A 42 -22.74 9.81 -16.76
C ALA A 42 -21.34 9.93 -17.39
N ALA A 43 -20.57 8.84 -17.28
CA ALA A 43 -19.28 8.68 -17.94
C ALA A 43 -19.16 7.26 -18.50
N THR A 44 -18.09 6.99 -19.24
CA THR A 44 -17.64 5.64 -19.63
C THR A 44 -16.24 5.39 -19.08
N PRO A 45 -15.76 4.14 -18.96
CA PRO A 45 -14.40 3.86 -18.50
C PRO A 45 -13.36 4.65 -19.30
N PHE A 46 -12.55 5.46 -18.62
CA PHE A 46 -11.52 6.35 -19.16
C PHE A 46 -12.00 7.32 -20.25
N GLY A 47 -13.31 7.60 -20.33
CA GLY A 47 -13.88 8.48 -21.34
C GLY A 47 -13.51 9.94 -21.13
N VAL A 48 -13.37 10.70 -22.22
CA VAL A 48 -13.17 12.15 -22.21
C VAL A 48 -14.38 12.88 -21.67
N VAL A 49 -15.57 12.39 -22.00
CA VAL A 49 -16.85 12.98 -21.59
C VAL A 49 -17.26 12.44 -20.22
N GLN A 50 -17.53 13.37 -19.30
CA GLN A 50 -18.25 13.12 -18.06
C GLN A 50 -19.41 14.10 -18.01
N VAL A 51 -20.58 13.69 -18.52
CA VAL A 51 -21.74 14.56 -18.60
C VAL A 51 -22.47 14.59 -17.27
N SER A 52 -22.41 15.72 -16.56
CA SER A 52 -22.81 15.79 -15.14
C SER A 52 -23.54 17.08 -14.81
N PRO A 53 -24.48 17.08 -13.84
CA PRO A 53 -24.99 18.31 -13.24
C PRO A 53 -23.87 19.13 -12.60
N ASN A 54 -23.94 20.44 -12.80
CA ASN A 54 -23.24 21.44 -11.98
C ASN A 54 -24.25 22.07 -11.03
N THR A 55 -23.91 22.06 -9.74
CA THR A 55 -24.68 22.73 -8.69
C THR A 55 -24.06 24.08 -8.36
N ILE A 56 -22.76 24.13 -8.10
CA ILE A 56 -21.99 25.36 -7.91
C ILE A 56 -20.61 25.12 -8.50
N THR A 57 -20.22 25.96 -9.45
CA THR A 57 -18.89 25.90 -10.07
C THR A 57 -17.90 26.93 -9.54
N GLY A 58 -18.37 27.92 -8.77
CA GLY A 58 -17.49 28.84 -8.06
C GLY A 58 -16.91 28.24 -6.77
N GLY A 59 -15.76 28.78 -6.35
CA GLY A 59 -15.07 28.32 -5.13
C GLY A 59 -14.45 26.94 -5.28
N ASP A 60 -14.17 26.29 -4.15
CA ASP A 60 -13.57 24.95 -4.11
C ASP A 60 -14.63 23.84 -4.11
N ASN A 61 -15.35 23.75 -5.24
CA ASN A 61 -16.29 22.67 -5.54
C ASN A 61 -15.73 21.81 -6.67
N GLY A 62 -14.57 21.16 -6.43
CA GLY A 62 -13.73 20.39 -7.38
C GLY A 62 -14.39 19.77 -8.61
N SER A 63 -15.55 19.13 -8.44
CA SER A 63 -16.27 18.40 -9.48
C SER A 63 -17.42 19.17 -10.14
N GLY A 64 -17.72 20.37 -9.67
CA GLY A 64 -18.91 21.16 -10.00
C GLY A 64 -20.20 20.71 -9.29
N TYR A 65 -20.16 19.60 -8.54
CA TYR A 65 -21.34 19.02 -7.88
C TYR A 65 -21.12 18.84 -6.37
N SER A 66 -22.18 19.09 -5.60
CA SER A 66 -22.27 18.68 -4.20
C SER A 66 -23.70 18.24 -3.89
N TYR A 67 -23.86 17.06 -3.28
CA TYR A 67 -25.18 16.50 -3.00
C TYR A 67 -26.02 17.39 -2.08
N GLU A 68 -25.38 18.17 -1.20
CA GLU A 68 -26.02 19.10 -0.28
C GLU A 68 -26.72 20.27 -0.99
N HIS A 69 -26.28 20.64 -2.19
CA HIS A 69 -26.82 21.79 -2.91
C HIS A 69 -28.21 21.49 -3.49
N THR A 70 -29.09 22.49 -3.44
CA THR A 70 -30.52 22.33 -3.77
C THR A 70 -30.90 22.91 -5.13
N THR A 71 -29.90 23.38 -5.87
CA THR A 71 -30.07 24.00 -7.19
C THR A 71 -29.04 23.50 -8.19
N ILE A 72 -29.39 23.53 -9.47
CA ILE A 72 -28.55 23.14 -10.61
C ILE A 72 -28.36 24.36 -11.52
N GLU A 73 -27.10 24.65 -11.86
CA GLU A 73 -26.69 25.66 -12.87
C GLU A 73 -26.91 25.12 -14.28
N GLY A 74 -26.62 23.84 -14.50
CA GLY A 74 -26.83 23.18 -15.78
C GLY A 74 -26.11 21.83 -15.81
N PHE A 75 -25.94 21.30 -17.01
CA PHE A 75 -25.30 20.00 -17.26
C PHE A 75 -24.11 20.20 -18.20
N ALA A 76 -22.90 20.00 -17.69
CA ALA A 76 -21.66 20.16 -18.44
C ALA A 76 -21.17 18.83 -19.00
N CYS A 77 -20.33 18.85 -20.04
CA CYS A 77 -19.85 17.63 -20.73
C CYS A 77 -18.51 17.08 -20.20
N THR A 78 -17.81 17.82 -19.35
CA THR A 78 -16.48 17.45 -18.82
C THR A 78 -16.43 17.78 -17.34
N GLN A 79 -15.79 16.94 -16.52
CA GLN A 79 -15.59 17.16 -15.08
C GLN A 79 -14.28 16.57 -14.56
N MET A 80 -13.86 17.04 -13.39
CA MET A 80 -12.83 16.39 -12.56
C MET A 80 -13.49 15.57 -11.45
N SER A 81 -12.86 14.47 -11.04
CA SER A 81 -13.33 13.63 -9.93
C SER A 81 -12.32 13.63 -8.79
N GLY A 82 -12.78 13.93 -7.59
CA GLY A 82 -12.05 13.67 -6.36
C GLY A 82 -10.91 14.64 -6.05
N VAL A 83 -10.78 15.76 -6.75
CA VAL A 83 -9.61 16.67 -6.60
C VAL A 83 -9.80 17.72 -5.51
N GLY A 84 -8.69 18.03 -4.81
CA GLY A 84 -8.70 18.93 -3.65
C GLY A 84 -8.50 20.43 -3.91
N TRP A 85 -8.06 20.86 -5.10
CA TRP A 85 -7.61 22.25 -5.36
C TRP A 85 -8.46 22.99 -6.41
N TYR A 86 -9.62 23.50 -5.97
CA TYR A 86 -10.65 24.20 -6.76
C TYR A 86 -11.44 23.34 -7.73
N GLY A 87 -10.75 22.70 -8.69
CA GLY A 87 -11.34 22.04 -9.84
C GLY A 87 -11.06 22.76 -11.16
N ASP A 88 -11.47 22.14 -12.27
CA ASP A 88 -11.33 22.62 -13.64
C ASP A 88 -12.38 21.90 -14.51
N LEU A 89 -12.37 22.11 -15.82
CA LEU A 89 -13.36 21.57 -16.76
C LEU A 89 -14.76 22.16 -16.48
N GLY A 90 -15.83 21.37 -16.51
CA GLY A 90 -17.20 21.89 -16.37
C GLY A 90 -17.69 22.67 -17.60
N ASN A 91 -17.13 22.38 -18.78
CA ASN A 91 -17.39 23.15 -19.99
C ASN A 91 -18.64 22.68 -20.74
N PHE A 92 -19.13 23.54 -21.65
CA PHE A 92 -20.32 23.31 -22.46
C PHE A 92 -21.55 23.08 -21.56
N LEU A 93 -21.89 24.07 -20.72
CA LEU A 93 -22.94 23.96 -19.73
C LEU A 93 -24.32 24.13 -20.38
N VAL A 94 -25.05 23.03 -20.50
CA VAL A 94 -26.38 22.99 -21.11
C VAL A 94 -27.46 23.16 -20.04
N MET A 95 -28.42 24.05 -20.27
CA MET A 95 -29.59 24.21 -19.42
C MET A 95 -30.88 24.18 -20.26
N PRO A 96 -31.82 23.25 -20.01
CA PRO A 96 -33.15 23.32 -20.63
C PRO A 96 -34.06 24.26 -19.82
N THR A 97 -34.75 25.18 -20.50
CA THR A 97 -35.59 26.19 -19.83
C THR A 97 -36.96 26.36 -20.51
N THR A 98 -37.93 26.87 -19.76
CA THR A 98 -39.24 27.31 -20.25
C THR A 98 -39.49 28.76 -19.78
N GLY A 99 -40.45 29.47 -20.38
CA GLY A 99 -40.84 30.81 -19.90
C GLY A 99 -40.01 31.93 -20.51
N LYS A 100 -39.48 32.89 -19.74
CA LYS A 100 -38.67 34.01 -20.27
C LYS A 100 -37.18 33.61 -20.36
N LEU A 101 -36.46 34.07 -21.38
CA LEU A 101 -35.01 33.85 -21.48
C LEU A 101 -34.25 34.60 -20.36
N GLN A 102 -33.39 33.87 -19.66
CA GLN A 102 -32.40 34.40 -18.70
C GLN A 102 -31.02 33.90 -19.12
N VAL A 103 -30.03 34.80 -19.19
CA VAL A 103 -28.67 34.50 -19.73
C VAL A 103 -27.56 34.56 -18.68
N VAL A 104 -27.90 34.91 -17.44
CA VAL A 104 -27.05 34.78 -16.26
C VAL A 104 -27.52 33.60 -15.43
N SER A 105 -26.62 32.84 -14.81
CA SER A 105 -27.00 31.67 -13.99
C SER A 105 -27.80 32.06 -12.75
N GLY A 106 -27.37 33.13 -12.07
CA GLY A 106 -27.89 33.53 -10.76
C GLY A 106 -27.14 32.81 -9.61
N ALA A 107 -27.05 33.48 -8.47
CA ALA A 107 -26.45 32.91 -7.26
C ALA A 107 -27.41 31.96 -6.56
N GLU A 108 -26.89 30.97 -5.84
CA GLU A 108 -27.72 30.11 -4.98
C GLU A 108 -28.48 30.96 -3.95
N GLY A 109 -29.79 30.72 -3.83
CA GLY A 109 -30.68 31.50 -2.97
C GLY A 109 -31.22 32.79 -3.63
N GLN A 110 -30.75 33.11 -4.83
CA GLN A 110 -31.27 34.18 -5.70
C GLN A 110 -31.74 33.62 -7.05
N ASP A 111 -32.19 32.37 -7.06
CA ASP A 111 -32.49 31.56 -8.25
C ASP A 111 -33.49 32.20 -9.23
N GLU A 112 -34.35 33.11 -8.76
CA GLU A 112 -35.29 33.85 -9.61
C GLU A 112 -34.60 34.84 -10.57
N GLN A 113 -33.37 35.26 -10.24
CA GLN A 113 -32.61 36.26 -11.01
C GLN A 113 -31.86 35.70 -12.22
N GLY A 114 -31.77 34.37 -12.37
CA GLY A 114 -31.01 33.74 -13.45
C GLY A 114 -31.53 32.36 -13.85
N TYR A 115 -30.92 31.72 -14.86
CA TYR A 115 -31.44 30.47 -15.43
C TYR A 115 -31.34 29.25 -14.51
N ARG A 116 -30.60 29.31 -13.39
CA ARG A 116 -30.49 28.26 -12.37
C ARG A 116 -31.88 27.77 -11.95
N SER A 117 -31.97 26.48 -11.64
CA SER A 117 -33.22 25.85 -11.21
C SER A 117 -33.02 25.10 -9.90
N LYS A 118 -33.99 25.21 -8.99
CA LYS A 118 -34.23 24.17 -7.99
C LYS A 118 -34.53 22.84 -8.68
N TYR A 119 -34.30 21.73 -8.01
CA TYR A 119 -34.62 20.42 -8.53
C TYR A 119 -35.22 19.53 -7.45
N ASP A 120 -36.02 18.56 -7.88
CA ASP A 120 -36.62 17.60 -6.99
C ASP A 120 -35.60 16.51 -6.67
N LYS A 121 -35.02 16.57 -5.47
CA LYS A 121 -34.07 15.57 -4.96
C LYS A 121 -34.62 14.14 -4.99
N SER A 122 -35.93 13.95 -4.81
CA SER A 122 -36.53 12.61 -4.87
C SER A 122 -36.57 12.02 -6.29
N SER A 123 -36.44 12.87 -7.30
CA SER A 123 -36.32 12.49 -8.71
C SER A 123 -34.87 12.25 -9.16
N GLU A 124 -33.89 12.63 -8.33
CA GLU A 124 -32.48 12.50 -8.64
C GLU A 124 -32.05 11.03 -8.63
N LYS A 125 -31.48 10.56 -9.75
CA LYS A 125 -31.02 9.18 -9.91
C LYS A 125 -29.71 9.16 -10.66
N ALA A 126 -28.81 8.28 -10.26
CA ALA A 126 -27.55 8.03 -10.94
C ALA A 126 -27.24 6.54 -10.94
N SER A 127 -26.59 6.08 -12.01
CA SER A 127 -26.01 4.74 -12.14
C SER A 127 -24.87 4.79 -13.15
N ALA A 128 -24.07 3.73 -13.27
CA ALA A 128 -22.97 3.71 -14.23
C ALA A 128 -23.45 4.03 -15.67
N GLY A 129 -23.05 5.20 -16.18
CA GLY A 129 -23.43 5.69 -17.51
C GLY A 129 -24.76 6.43 -17.61
N TYR A 130 -25.44 6.76 -16.49
CA TYR A 130 -26.72 7.48 -16.50
C TYR A 130 -26.91 8.41 -15.31
N TYR A 131 -27.52 9.56 -15.56
CA TYR A 131 -28.01 10.49 -14.54
C TYR A 131 -29.38 11.05 -14.94
N SER A 132 -30.26 11.33 -13.96
CA SER A 132 -31.50 12.09 -14.18
C SER A 132 -31.90 12.98 -13.00
N ALA A 133 -32.51 14.13 -13.28
CA ALA A 133 -33.17 14.96 -12.28
C ALA A 133 -34.27 15.85 -12.90
N ARG A 134 -35.34 16.12 -12.14
CA ARG A 134 -36.39 17.07 -12.52
C ARG A 134 -36.09 18.47 -12.02
N LEU A 135 -35.93 19.40 -12.96
CA LEU A 135 -35.78 20.83 -12.72
C LEU A 135 -37.16 21.44 -12.41
N THR A 136 -37.40 21.80 -11.16
CA THR A 136 -38.75 22.21 -10.70
C THR A 136 -39.14 23.60 -11.18
N LYS A 137 -38.17 24.50 -11.45
CA LYS A 137 -38.46 25.85 -11.96
C LYS A 137 -39.09 25.80 -13.35
N TYR A 138 -38.67 24.85 -14.18
CA TYR A 138 -39.09 24.74 -15.59
C TYR A 138 -40.02 23.56 -15.87
N ASP A 139 -40.24 22.70 -14.87
CA ASP A 139 -40.91 21.40 -14.98
C ASP A 139 -40.33 20.50 -16.10
N VAL A 140 -39.00 20.49 -16.20
CA VAL A 140 -38.28 19.68 -17.20
C VAL A 140 -37.57 18.52 -16.51
N LEU A 141 -37.79 17.30 -16.99
CA LEU A 141 -36.94 16.15 -16.62
C LEU A 141 -35.71 16.13 -17.52
N ALA A 142 -34.52 16.18 -16.93
CA ALA A 142 -33.26 16.01 -17.61
C ALA A 142 -32.71 14.60 -17.39
N GLU A 143 -32.22 13.98 -18.45
CA GLU A 143 -31.56 12.68 -18.46
C GLU A 143 -30.27 12.76 -19.27
N LEU A 144 -29.19 12.16 -18.76
CA LEU A 144 -27.84 12.24 -19.33
C LEU A 144 -27.26 10.84 -19.53
N THR A 145 -26.58 10.62 -20.65
CA THR A 145 -25.77 9.42 -20.92
C THR A 145 -24.51 9.81 -21.71
N ALA A 146 -23.48 8.97 -21.66
CA ALA A 146 -22.20 9.22 -22.31
C ALA A 146 -21.77 8.08 -23.24
N ALA A 147 -20.98 8.46 -24.25
CA ALA A 147 -20.03 7.63 -24.97
C ALA A 147 -18.61 8.19 -24.69
N PRO A 148 -17.51 7.50 -25.08
CA PRO A 148 -16.16 7.91 -24.70
C PRO A 148 -15.81 9.36 -25.03
N HIS A 149 -16.26 9.90 -26.18
CA HIS A 149 -15.98 11.27 -26.61
C HIS A 149 -17.24 12.10 -26.84
N SER A 150 -18.42 11.56 -26.52
CA SER A 150 -19.69 12.19 -26.86
C SER A 150 -20.72 12.10 -25.74
N ALA A 151 -21.48 13.17 -25.52
CA ALA A 151 -22.62 13.20 -24.60
C ALA A 151 -23.94 13.09 -25.35
N MET A 152 -24.96 12.55 -24.69
CA MET A 152 -26.35 12.64 -25.13
C MET A 152 -27.24 13.02 -23.95
N MET A 153 -28.01 14.08 -24.15
CA MET A 153 -28.93 14.63 -23.15
C MET A 153 -30.36 14.56 -23.70
N ARG A 154 -31.29 14.03 -22.91
CA ARG A 154 -32.71 13.96 -23.21
C ARG A 154 -33.48 14.81 -22.21
N PHE A 155 -34.28 15.74 -22.72
CA PHE A 155 -35.07 16.67 -21.92
C PHE A 155 -36.56 16.46 -22.21
N THR A 156 -37.33 16.11 -21.19
CA THR A 156 -38.79 15.95 -21.31
C THR A 156 -39.46 17.23 -20.83
N PHE A 157 -40.08 17.97 -21.76
CA PHE A 157 -40.66 19.28 -21.50
C PHE A 157 -42.16 19.21 -21.18
N PRO A 158 -42.71 20.21 -20.45
CA PRO A 158 -44.14 20.45 -20.40
C PRO A 158 -44.63 21.06 -21.71
N ALA A 159 -45.95 21.24 -21.83
CA ALA A 159 -46.51 22.05 -22.92
C ALA A 159 -46.11 23.52 -22.71
N ASN A 160 -45.39 24.11 -23.67
CA ASN A 160 -44.97 25.51 -23.60
C ASN A 160 -44.63 26.05 -25.00
N ASP A 161 -44.96 27.32 -25.27
CA ASP A 161 -44.65 27.97 -26.55
C ASP A 161 -43.20 28.53 -26.61
N GLN A 162 -42.53 28.61 -25.45
CA GLN A 162 -41.20 29.18 -25.25
C GLN A 162 -40.28 28.22 -24.48
N SER A 163 -40.12 27.00 -25.00
CA SER A 163 -39.13 26.03 -24.52
C SER A 163 -37.78 26.28 -25.18
N ARG A 164 -36.70 26.04 -24.44
CA ARG A 164 -35.34 26.30 -24.91
C ARG A 164 -34.36 25.23 -24.48
N ILE A 165 -33.34 25.05 -25.30
CA ILE A 165 -32.03 24.63 -24.85
C ILE A 165 -31.10 25.83 -24.96
N GLN A 166 -30.48 26.20 -23.85
CA GLN A 166 -29.44 27.23 -23.79
C GLN A 166 -28.12 26.62 -23.31
N ILE A 167 -27.02 27.16 -23.80
CA ILE A 167 -25.67 26.62 -23.60
C ILE A 167 -24.77 27.78 -23.21
N ASP A 168 -24.32 27.78 -21.96
CA ASP A 168 -23.33 28.73 -21.46
C ASP A 168 -21.93 28.20 -21.85
N LEU A 169 -21.28 28.88 -22.80
CA LEU A 169 -19.97 28.50 -23.31
C LEU A 169 -18.84 29.11 -22.45
N ALA A 170 -19.16 30.12 -21.63
CA ALA A 170 -18.18 30.76 -20.76
C ALA A 170 -17.87 29.91 -19.53
N HIS A 171 -18.81 29.06 -19.12
CA HIS A 171 -18.74 28.35 -17.85
C HIS A 171 -17.59 27.34 -17.76
N ARG A 172 -16.96 27.29 -16.57
CA ARG A 172 -15.85 26.40 -16.19
C ARG A 172 -15.87 26.23 -14.67
N VAL A 173 -15.61 25.03 -14.14
CA VAL A 173 -15.45 24.84 -12.69
C VAL A 173 -14.18 25.57 -12.21
N GLY A 174 -14.29 26.29 -11.10
CA GLY A 174 -13.21 27.11 -10.55
C GLY A 174 -12.88 28.35 -11.38
N GLY A 175 -13.67 28.71 -12.40
CA GLY A 175 -13.31 29.82 -13.29
C GLY A 175 -14.28 30.12 -14.44
N THR A 176 -13.73 30.63 -15.54
CA THR A 176 -14.42 30.92 -16.81
C THR A 176 -13.47 30.64 -17.97
N SER A 177 -14.00 30.20 -19.11
CA SER A 177 -13.25 30.25 -20.36
C SER A 177 -13.10 31.73 -20.80
N THR A 178 -11.93 32.09 -21.35
CA THR A 178 -11.56 33.48 -21.64
C THR A 178 -12.03 33.95 -23.02
N ALA A 179 -12.24 33.02 -23.95
CA ALA A 179 -12.83 33.29 -25.25
C ALA A 179 -13.64 32.08 -25.75
N GLN A 180 -14.65 32.34 -26.56
CA GLN A 180 -15.52 31.32 -27.15
C GLN A 180 -15.84 31.65 -28.61
N TYR A 181 -16.13 30.61 -29.37
CA TYR A 181 -16.70 30.71 -30.72
C TYR A 181 -17.87 29.75 -30.84
N VAL A 182 -18.93 30.18 -31.53
CA VAL A 182 -20.07 29.34 -31.89
C VAL A 182 -20.55 29.65 -33.30
N GLU A 183 -20.92 28.61 -34.03
CA GLU A 183 -21.45 28.67 -35.40
C GLU A 183 -22.64 27.72 -35.54
N VAL A 184 -23.74 28.24 -36.09
CA VAL A 184 -24.87 27.44 -36.59
C VAL A 184 -24.54 26.98 -38.01
N VAL A 185 -24.27 25.68 -38.14
CA VAL A 185 -23.83 25.05 -39.39
C VAL A 185 -25.02 24.83 -40.31
N ASP A 186 -26.09 24.25 -39.77
CA ASP A 186 -27.34 23.94 -40.45
C ASP A 186 -28.52 23.96 -39.46
N ASP A 187 -29.70 23.56 -39.95
CA ASP A 187 -30.96 23.55 -39.18
C ASP A 187 -30.93 22.61 -37.96
N HIS A 188 -29.91 21.78 -37.76
CA HIS A 188 -29.82 20.85 -36.64
C HIS A 188 -28.49 20.90 -35.90
N THR A 189 -27.52 21.70 -36.36
CA THR A 189 -26.12 21.56 -35.94
C THR A 189 -25.50 22.88 -35.56
N ILE A 190 -24.83 22.88 -34.41
CA ILE A 190 -23.88 23.92 -34.02
C ILE A 190 -22.48 23.33 -33.81
N ARG A 191 -21.45 24.15 -33.97
CA ARG A 191 -20.07 23.80 -33.60
C ARG A 191 -19.37 25.00 -33.02
N GLY A 192 -18.29 24.76 -32.29
CA GLY A 192 -17.55 25.85 -31.69
C GLY A 192 -16.40 25.42 -30.80
N TRP A 193 -15.86 26.37 -30.05
CA TRP A 193 -14.78 26.13 -29.10
C TRP A 193 -14.84 27.07 -27.90
N MET A 194 -14.20 26.65 -26.81
CA MET A 194 -14.09 27.37 -25.54
C MET A 194 -12.62 27.32 -25.10
N LYS A 195 -11.96 28.49 -25.11
CA LYS A 195 -10.54 28.62 -24.72
C LYS A 195 -10.45 28.83 -23.21
N CYS A 196 -9.80 27.89 -22.52
CA CYS A 196 -9.59 27.91 -21.08
C CYS A 196 -8.11 28.21 -20.83
N THR A 197 -7.82 29.37 -20.28
CA THR A 197 -6.45 29.79 -19.95
C THR A 197 -6.32 30.00 -18.44
N PRO A 198 -5.10 30.04 -17.89
CA PRO A 198 -4.87 30.26 -16.46
C PRO A 198 -5.49 31.58 -15.95
N GLU A 199 -5.55 32.62 -16.77
CA GLU A 199 -6.15 33.91 -16.39
C GLU A 199 -7.65 33.81 -16.13
N GLY A 200 -8.31 32.78 -16.67
CA GLY A 200 -9.72 32.47 -16.43
C GLY A 200 -9.97 31.68 -15.14
N GLY A 201 -8.96 31.34 -14.35
CA GLY A 201 -9.07 30.47 -13.18
C GLY A 201 -8.99 28.99 -13.56
N GLY A 202 -9.79 28.14 -12.90
CA GLY A 202 -9.75 26.68 -13.02
C GLY A 202 -8.77 26.07 -12.01
N TRP A 203 -7.98 25.07 -12.45
CA TRP A 203 -7.08 24.31 -11.59
C TRP A 203 -6.18 25.23 -10.76
N GLY A 204 -6.30 25.15 -9.43
CA GLY A 204 -5.58 26.02 -8.52
C GLY A 204 -5.89 27.51 -8.65
N HIS A 205 -7.10 27.88 -9.08
CA HIS A 205 -7.43 29.26 -9.45
C HIS A 205 -6.45 29.84 -10.50
N GLY A 206 -5.98 28.99 -11.43
CA GLY A 206 -5.01 29.34 -12.47
C GLY A 206 -3.55 29.06 -12.11
N ASP A 207 -3.22 28.84 -10.84
CA ASP A 207 -1.85 28.49 -10.40
C ASP A 207 -1.40 27.12 -10.93
N GLY A 208 -2.35 26.26 -11.27
CA GLY A 208 -2.07 24.99 -11.92
C GLY A 208 -1.64 25.10 -13.39
N HIS A 209 -1.71 26.31 -13.96
CA HIS A 209 -1.27 26.65 -15.32
C HIS A 209 -1.90 25.79 -16.44
N ALA A 210 -3.12 25.30 -16.24
CA ALA A 210 -3.87 24.59 -17.27
C ALA A 210 -4.28 25.54 -18.40
N GLU A 211 -3.81 25.25 -19.61
CA GLU A 211 -4.21 25.94 -20.83
C GLU A 211 -4.66 24.92 -21.88
N TYR A 212 -5.94 25.00 -22.27
CA TYR A 212 -6.52 24.09 -23.25
C TYR A 212 -7.70 24.74 -23.97
N THR A 213 -8.11 24.13 -25.09
CA THR A 213 -9.33 24.52 -25.79
C THR A 213 -10.22 23.31 -25.93
N VAL A 214 -11.49 23.46 -25.53
CA VAL A 214 -12.51 22.43 -25.72
C VAL A 214 -13.29 22.78 -26.98
N TYR A 215 -13.27 21.89 -27.95
CA TYR A 215 -14.03 21.98 -29.18
C TYR A 215 -15.29 21.11 -29.08
N PHE A 216 -16.39 21.60 -29.63
CA PHE A 216 -17.65 20.86 -29.66
C PHE A 216 -18.27 20.81 -31.05
N TYR A 217 -19.04 19.76 -31.28
CA TYR A 217 -19.95 19.61 -32.41
C TYR A 217 -21.26 19.03 -31.87
N ALA A 218 -22.34 19.80 -31.88
CA ALA A 218 -23.58 19.46 -31.23
C ALA A 218 -24.76 19.45 -32.19
N GLN A 219 -25.64 18.46 -32.05
CA GLN A 219 -26.82 18.30 -32.88
C GLN A 219 -28.10 18.20 -32.04
N PHE A 220 -29.17 18.83 -32.53
CA PHE A 220 -30.50 18.85 -31.90
C PHE A 220 -31.49 18.02 -32.72
N ASN A 221 -32.34 17.21 -32.08
CA ASN A 221 -33.41 16.52 -32.81
C ASN A 221 -34.50 17.48 -33.29
N LYS A 222 -34.65 18.63 -32.61
CA LYS A 222 -35.50 19.75 -33.01
C LYS A 222 -34.75 20.71 -33.94
N PRO A 223 -35.39 21.24 -35.00
CA PRO A 223 -34.77 22.23 -35.85
C PRO A 223 -34.43 23.55 -35.13
N VAL A 224 -33.21 24.04 -35.32
CA VAL A 224 -32.64 25.29 -34.81
C VAL A 224 -33.13 26.48 -35.67
N LYS A 225 -34.42 26.82 -35.54
CA LYS A 225 -35.07 27.89 -36.36
C LYS A 225 -35.17 29.24 -35.67
N LYS A 226 -35.43 29.26 -34.36
CA LYS A 226 -35.34 30.45 -33.53
C LYS A 226 -34.13 30.26 -32.63
N TYR A 227 -33.10 31.08 -32.83
CA TYR A 227 -31.86 30.96 -32.07
C TYR A 227 -31.20 32.32 -31.91
N GLY A 228 -30.19 32.37 -31.06
CA GLY A 228 -29.35 33.55 -30.90
C GLY A 228 -28.13 33.25 -30.05
N VAL A 229 -27.28 34.26 -29.94
CA VAL A 229 -26.09 34.25 -29.09
C VAL A 229 -26.23 35.38 -28.08
N TRP A 230 -25.81 35.17 -26.85
CA TRP A 230 -25.59 36.26 -25.90
C TRP A 230 -24.11 36.50 -25.67
N SER A 231 -23.76 37.72 -25.27
CA SER A 231 -22.46 38.05 -24.70
C SER A 231 -22.71 38.84 -23.42
N LYS A 232 -22.33 38.28 -22.27
CA LYS A 232 -22.75 38.79 -20.96
C LYS A 232 -24.29 38.86 -20.90
N GLU A 233 -24.86 40.06 -20.80
CA GLU A 233 -26.32 40.28 -20.77
C GLU A 233 -26.90 40.70 -22.14
N ASP A 234 -26.07 40.97 -23.15
CA ASP A 234 -26.51 41.41 -24.47
C ASP A 234 -26.96 40.21 -25.32
N VAL A 235 -28.24 40.15 -25.67
CA VAL A 235 -28.86 39.06 -26.44
C VAL A 235 -29.00 39.45 -27.91
N GLN A 236 -28.34 38.69 -28.78
CA GLN A 236 -28.31 38.93 -30.22
C GLN A 236 -29.04 37.80 -30.96
N PRO A 237 -30.32 38.00 -31.34
CA PRO A 237 -31.09 36.99 -32.06
C PRO A 237 -30.57 36.79 -33.48
N MET A 238 -30.73 35.57 -34.00
CA MET A 238 -30.40 35.16 -35.38
C MET A 238 -28.93 35.36 -35.79
N VAL A 239 -28.01 35.46 -34.83
CA VAL A 239 -26.56 35.50 -35.09
C VAL A 239 -26.05 34.10 -35.41
N ARG A 240 -25.72 33.85 -36.69
CA ARG A 240 -25.25 32.53 -37.17
C ARG A 240 -23.86 32.16 -36.68
N LYS A 241 -22.96 33.13 -36.50
CA LYS A 241 -21.61 32.90 -35.97
C LYS A 241 -21.17 34.03 -35.07
N LYS A 242 -20.47 33.72 -33.99
CA LYS A 242 -19.91 34.72 -33.07
C LYS A 242 -18.63 34.20 -32.44
N GLU A 243 -17.65 35.10 -32.33
CA GLU A 243 -16.46 34.96 -31.49
C GLU A 243 -16.46 36.10 -30.47
N GLY A 244 -16.02 35.84 -29.25
CA GLY A 244 -15.98 36.83 -28.19
C GLY A 244 -15.76 36.21 -26.82
N SER A 245 -16.07 36.98 -25.77
CA SER A 245 -16.02 36.52 -24.39
C SER A 245 -17.42 36.50 -23.77
N HIS A 246 -17.57 35.67 -22.74
CA HIS A 246 -18.83 35.42 -22.05
C HIS A 246 -19.98 35.08 -23.00
N LEU A 247 -19.70 34.26 -24.02
CA LEU A 247 -20.70 33.85 -24.98
C LEU A 247 -21.59 32.73 -24.43
N GLY A 248 -22.82 32.71 -24.87
CA GLY A 248 -23.59 31.48 -24.93
C GLY A 248 -24.61 31.47 -26.05
N PHE A 249 -25.21 30.31 -26.27
CA PHE A 249 -26.09 30.04 -27.40
C PHE A 249 -27.46 29.56 -26.90
N TYR A 250 -28.55 30.01 -27.52
CA TYR A 250 -29.87 29.42 -27.28
C TYR A 250 -30.56 29.05 -28.58
N THR A 251 -31.40 28.01 -28.51
CA THR A 251 -32.44 27.76 -29.50
C THR A 251 -33.79 27.58 -28.81
N GLU A 252 -34.82 28.20 -29.37
CA GLU A 252 -36.19 28.24 -28.86
C GLU A 252 -37.15 27.52 -29.80
N PHE A 253 -38.08 26.77 -29.21
CA PHE A 253 -39.10 25.99 -29.91
C PHE A 253 -40.32 25.79 -29.00
N ALA A 254 -41.47 25.47 -29.61
CA ALA A 254 -42.64 25.03 -28.85
C ALA A 254 -42.55 23.53 -28.55
N THR A 255 -43.09 23.13 -27.40
CA THR A 255 -43.19 21.74 -26.95
C THR A 255 -44.61 21.37 -26.54
N LYS A 256 -44.98 20.11 -26.73
CA LYS A 256 -46.16 19.49 -26.13
C LYS A 256 -45.80 18.88 -24.78
N ALA A 257 -46.80 18.62 -23.94
CA ALA A 257 -46.60 17.95 -22.67
C ALA A 257 -45.99 16.56 -22.89
N GLY A 258 -44.87 16.28 -22.21
CA GLY A 258 -44.14 15.02 -22.32
C GLY A 258 -43.26 14.92 -23.58
N GLU A 259 -43.12 15.99 -24.36
CA GLU A 259 -42.29 15.96 -25.56
C GLU A 259 -40.79 15.90 -25.20
N GLN A 260 -40.08 14.96 -25.82
CA GLN A 260 -38.65 14.74 -25.62
C GLN A 260 -37.82 15.49 -26.67
N VAL A 261 -36.95 16.38 -26.20
CA VAL A 261 -35.95 17.05 -27.02
C VAL A 261 -34.58 16.50 -26.65
N VAL A 262 -33.81 16.15 -27.67
CA VAL A 262 -32.54 15.44 -27.51
C VAL A 262 -31.41 16.25 -28.13
N LEU A 263 -30.34 16.41 -27.35
CA LEU A 263 -29.08 17.02 -27.75
C LEU A 263 -28.00 15.94 -27.71
N LYS A 264 -27.19 15.83 -28.77
CA LYS A 264 -25.98 15.01 -28.75
C LYS A 264 -24.78 15.85 -29.13
N THR A 265 -23.67 15.67 -28.44
CA THR A 265 -22.49 16.54 -28.56
C THR A 265 -21.23 15.70 -28.56
N GLY A 266 -20.41 15.82 -29.60
CA GLY A 266 -19.03 15.34 -29.59
C GLY A 266 -18.10 16.39 -29.01
N ILE A 267 -17.09 15.95 -28.27
CA ILE A 267 -16.06 16.78 -27.66
C ILE A 267 -14.70 16.39 -28.24
N SER A 268 -13.81 17.37 -28.44
CA SER A 268 -12.41 17.17 -28.79
C SER A 268 -11.57 18.27 -28.13
N PHE A 269 -10.34 17.95 -27.76
CA PHE A 269 -9.35 18.94 -27.30
C PHE A 269 -8.43 19.42 -28.43
N ILE A 270 -8.77 19.08 -29.68
CA ILE A 270 -7.94 19.33 -30.86
C ILE A 270 -8.64 20.24 -31.87
N SER A 271 -9.87 19.91 -32.29
CA SER A 271 -10.57 20.65 -33.35
C SER A 271 -12.09 20.42 -33.39
N MET A 272 -12.83 21.33 -34.02
CA MET A 272 -14.27 21.15 -34.27
C MET A 272 -14.55 19.96 -35.19
N GLU A 273 -13.68 19.72 -36.17
CA GLU A 273 -13.75 18.57 -37.07
C GLU A 273 -13.51 17.26 -36.32
N GLY A 274 -12.58 17.25 -35.35
CA GLY A 274 -12.35 16.13 -34.44
C GLY A 274 -13.58 15.81 -33.61
N ALA A 275 -14.17 16.83 -32.97
CA ALA A 275 -15.43 16.70 -32.23
C ALA A 275 -16.57 16.12 -33.10
N GLY A 276 -16.68 16.55 -34.35
CA GLY A 276 -17.66 15.99 -35.30
C GLY A 276 -17.37 14.54 -35.69
N ARG A 277 -16.10 14.16 -35.87
CA ARG A 277 -15.70 12.75 -36.12
C ARG A 277 -16.01 11.85 -34.94
N ASN A 278 -15.69 12.31 -33.72
CA ASN A 278 -15.99 11.62 -32.47
C ASN A 278 -17.50 11.33 -32.35
N LEU A 279 -18.35 12.37 -32.51
CA LEU A 279 -19.80 12.20 -32.45
C LEU A 279 -20.32 11.20 -33.49
N LYS A 280 -19.85 11.31 -34.73
CA LYS A 280 -20.30 10.45 -35.83
C LYS A 280 -19.90 8.99 -35.64
N ALA A 281 -18.75 8.74 -35.03
CA ALA A 281 -18.27 7.39 -34.74
C ALA A 281 -19.09 6.70 -33.63
N GLU A 282 -19.54 7.46 -32.63
CA GLU A 282 -20.13 6.92 -31.41
C GLU A 282 -21.67 6.98 -31.39
N ILE A 283 -22.28 8.08 -31.86
CA ILE A 283 -23.72 8.36 -31.74
C ILE A 283 -24.33 8.78 -33.09
N THR A 284 -24.72 7.79 -33.88
CA THR A 284 -25.29 8.01 -35.23
C THR A 284 -26.77 8.39 -35.22
N GLY A 285 -27.56 7.88 -34.26
CA GLY A 285 -29.00 8.08 -34.16
C GLY A 285 -29.46 9.08 -33.09
N TRP A 286 -30.72 8.93 -32.66
CA TRP A 286 -31.40 9.71 -31.61
C TRP A 286 -31.94 8.85 -30.45
N ASP A 287 -31.59 7.57 -30.43
CA ASP A 287 -32.03 6.63 -29.39
C ASP A 287 -31.13 6.75 -28.16
N PHE A 288 -31.62 7.48 -27.16
CA PHE A 288 -30.92 7.69 -25.89
C PHE A 288 -30.69 6.38 -25.14
N ASP A 289 -31.71 5.53 -25.07
CA ASP A 289 -31.66 4.30 -24.26
C ASP A 289 -30.65 3.31 -24.85
N ARG A 290 -30.47 3.30 -26.18
CA ARG A 290 -29.39 2.55 -26.83
C ARG A 290 -27.99 3.05 -26.47
N VAL A 291 -27.77 4.37 -26.36
CA VAL A 291 -26.47 4.91 -25.96
C VAL A 291 -26.19 4.59 -24.49
N HIS A 292 -27.21 4.72 -23.63
CA HIS A 292 -27.11 4.30 -22.23
C HIS A 292 -26.80 2.81 -22.08
N GLU A 293 -27.48 1.94 -22.83
CA GLU A 293 -27.18 0.51 -22.84
C GLU A 293 -25.74 0.21 -23.28
N ALA A 294 -25.22 0.94 -24.27
CA ALA A 294 -23.83 0.82 -24.70
C ALA A 294 -22.86 1.28 -23.60
N ALA A 295 -23.15 2.36 -22.88
CA ALA A 295 -22.37 2.79 -21.73
C ALA A 295 -22.36 1.74 -20.61
N GLN A 296 -23.51 1.14 -20.29
CA GLN A 296 -23.60 0.06 -19.31
C GLN A 296 -22.80 -1.18 -19.72
N GLN A 297 -22.77 -1.52 -21.02
CA GLN A 297 -21.96 -2.63 -21.52
C GLN A 297 -20.46 -2.37 -21.38
N LEU A 298 -20.00 -1.14 -21.65
CA LEU A 298 -18.61 -0.74 -21.41
C LEU A 298 -18.26 -0.86 -19.92
N TRP A 299 -19.16 -0.41 -19.03
CA TRP A 299 -18.98 -0.56 -17.59
C TRP A 299 -18.97 -2.01 -17.13
N ASP A 300 -19.91 -2.85 -17.59
CA ASP A 300 -19.94 -4.27 -17.24
C ASP A 300 -18.66 -5.00 -17.68
N GLN A 301 -18.11 -4.62 -18.83
CA GLN A 301 -16.83 -5.15 -19.31
C GLN A 301 -15.66 -4.71 -18.43
N ALA A 302 -15.59 -3.41 -18.09
CA ALA A 302 -14.49 -2.86 -17.30
C ALA A 302 -14.54 -3.31 -15.83
N LEU A 303 -15.71 -3.27 -15.19
CA LEU A 303 -15.94 -3.80 -13.84
C LEU A 303 -15.75 -5.33 -13.80
N GLY A 304 -16.03 -6.01 -14.91
CA GLY A 304 -15.84 -7.46 -15.07
C GLY A 304 -14.39 -7.93 -15.01
N LYS A 305 -13.42 -7.00 -15.02
CA LYS A 305 -12.00 -7.29 -14.77
C LYS A 305 -11.76 -7.83 -13.36
N ILE A 306 -12.61 -7.50 -12.40
CA ILE A 306 -12.62 -8.13 -11.08
C ILE A 306 -14.02 -8.63 -10.74
N ARG A 307 -14.17 -9.94 -10.57
CA ARG A 307 -15.44 -10.56 -10.18
C ARG A 307 -15.37 -11.06 -8.75
N ILE A 308 -16.30 -10.60 -7.93
CA ILE A 308 -16.39 -10.97 -6.51
C ILE A 308 -17.57 -11.91 -6.25
N THR A 309 -17.46 -12.75 -5.22
CA THR A 309 -18.53 -13.60 -4.69
C THR A 309 -18.42 -13.66 -3.17
N GLY A 310 -19.55 -13.75 -2.48
CA GLY A 310 -19.64 -13.53 -1.03
C GLY A 310 -19.88 -12.06 -0.71
N GLY A 311 -19.85 -11.73 0.58
CA GLY A 311 -20.18 -10.38 1.08
C GLY A 311 -21.65 -10.01 0.94
N THR A 312 -22.02 -8.90 1.58
CA THR A 312 -23.35 -8.28 1.49
C THR A 312 -23.51 -7.52 0.18
N ASP A 313 -24.75 -7.22 -0.22
CA ASP A 313 -25.00 -6.36 -1.40
C ASP A 313 -24.50 -4.92 -1.20
N ASP A 314 -24.40 -4.49 0.07
CA ASP A 314 -23.82 -3.21 0.43
C ASP A 314 -22.30 -3.18 0.17
N GLU A 315 -21.57 -4.21 0.63
CA GLU A 315 -20.13 -4.38 0.35
C GLU A 315 -19.86 -4.54 -1.15
N LYS A 316 -20.73 -5.20 -1.91
CA LYS A 316 -20.61 -5.25 -3.38
C LYS A 316 -20.83 -3.89 -4.03
N THR A 317 -21.76 -3.09 -3.52
CA THR A 317 -22.01 -1.72 -3.99
C THR A 317 -20.81 -0.83 -3.75
N ILE A 318 -20.22 -0.89 -2.55
CA ILE A 318 -18.98 -0.18 -2.21
C ILE A 318 -17.86 -0.63 -3.16
N PHE A 319 -17.63 -1.95 -3.29
CA PHE A 319 -16.55 -2.47 -4.13
C PHE A 319 -16.66 -2.07 -5.60
N TYR A 320 -17.83 -2.24 -6.22
CA TYR A 320 -18.01 -1.92 -7.63
C TYR A 320 -18.05 -0.41 -7.88
N THR A 321 -18.47 0.40 -6.90
CA THR A 321 -18.37 1.86 -6.98
C THR A 321 -16.93 2.33 -6.84
N SER A 322 -16.16 1.78 -5.90
CA SER A 322 -14.72 2.06 -5.81
C SER A 322 -14.02 1.65 -7.11
N LEU A 323 -14.27 0.44 -7.64
CA LEU A 323 -13.69 0.03 -8.91
C LEU A 323 -14.10 0.97 -10.06
N TYR A 324 -15.35 1.45 -10.08
CA TYR A 324 -15.82 2.47 -11.04
C TYR A 324 -14.98 3.76 -10.95
N HIS A 325 -14.73 4.31 -9.76
CA HIS A 325 -13.92 5.52 -9.62
C HIS A 325 -12.47 5.34 -10.12
N THR A 326 -11.85 4.18 -9.89
CA THR A 326 -10.48 3.90 -10.40
C THR A 326 -10.37 3.84 -11.93
N LEU A 327 -11.51 3.83 -12.62
CA LEU A 327 -11.64 3.70 -14.07
C LEU A 327 -12.20 4.97 -14.71
N ILE A 328 -12.35 6.07 -13.97
CA ILE A 328 -12.72 7.38 -14.52
C ILE A 328 -11.49 8.05 -15.16
N ASP A 329 -10.40 8.11 -14.39
CA ASP A 329 -9.14 8.73 -14.79
C ASP A 329 -7.96 7.76 -14.58
N PRO A 330 -6.83 7.93 -15.29
CA PRO A 330 -6.56 8.99 -16.28
C PRO A 330 -7.32 8.74 -17.59
N ARG A 331 -8.06 9.74 -18.08
CA ARG A 331 -8.90 9.59 -19.28
C ARG A 331 -8.11 9.59 -20.58
N ALA A 332 -8.64 8.89 -21.58
CA ALA A 332 -8.11 8.75 -22.93
C ALA A 332 -8.41 10.00 -23.78
N LEU A 333 -7.46 10.94 -23.88
CA LEU A 333 -7.61 12.25 -24.51
C LEU A 333 -7.55 12.25 -26.05
N SER A 334 -7.10 11.16 -26.68
CA SER A 334 -7.03 11.06 -28.14
C SER A 334 -8.41 11.05 -28.78
N ASP A 335 -8.62 11.79 -29.88
CA ASP A 335 -9.79 11.61 -30.75
C ASP A 335 -9.83 10.19 -31.34
N VAL A 336 -10.99 9.77 -31.87
CA VAL A 336 -11.22 8.41 -32.41
C VAL A 336 -10.26 8.00 -33.55
N ASP A 337 -9.57 8.96 -34.15
CA ASP A 337 -8.58 8.75 -35.22
C ASP A 337 -7.12 8.72 -34.71
N GLY A 338 -6.90 8.75 -33.40
CA GLY A 338 -5.60 8.75 -32.75
C GLY A 338 -4.91 10.11 -32.65
N THR A 339 -5.58 11.21 -33.06
CA THR A 339 -5.04 12.56 -32.92
C THR A 339 -5.23 13.09 -31.50
N TYR A 340 -4.23 13.75 -30.92
CA TYR A 340 -4.25 14.27 -29.55
C TYR A 340 -3.55 15.64 -29.46
N PRO A 341 -3.84 16.46 -28.43
CA PRO A 341 -3.12 17.72 -28.22
C PRO A 341 -1.71 17.41 -27.67
N GLY A 342 -0.67 17.81 -28.40
CA GLY A 342 0.72 17.63 -27.98
C GLY A 342 1.19 18.65 -26.98
N GLY A 343 2.31 18.35 -26.33
CA GLY A 343 2.94 19.24 -25.33
C GLY A 343 3.46 20.57 -25.91
N ASP A 344 3.57 20.68 -27.23
CA ASP A 344 3.93 21.92 -27.96
C ASP A 344 2.71 22.75 -28.38
N GLY A 345 1.51 22.38 -27.93
CA GLY A 345 0.24 23.03 -28.30
C GLY A 345 -0.25 22.71 -29.71
N LYS A 346 0.36 21.74 -30.41
CA LYS A 346 -0.04 21.33 -31.76
C LYS A 346 -0.74 19.97 -31.76
N PRO A 347 -1.53 19.64 -32.79
CA PRO A 347 -2.05 18.29 -32.96
C PRO A 347 -0.93 17.29 -33.29
N HIS A 348 -0.88 16.17 -32.56
CA HIS A 348 -0.04 15.01 -32.87
C HIS A 348 -0.93 13.80 -33.15
N LYS A 349 -0.41 12.77 -33.82
CA LYS A 349 -1.16 11.56 -34.14
C LYS A 349 -0.29 10.34 -33.97
N THR A 350 -0.84 9.30 -33.34
CA THR A 350 -0.17 8.02 -33.14
C THR A 350 -1.20 6.89 -33.06
N ASP A 351 -0.78 5.69 -33.45
CA ASP A 351 -1.50 4.43 -33.23
C ASP A 351 -0.78 3.53 -32.21
N LEU A 352 0.36 3.99 -31.68
CA LEU A 352 1.22 3.22 -30.78
C LEU A 352 0.71 3.20 -29.34
N PHE A 353 0.01 4.24 -28.89
CA PHE A 353 -0.55 4.38 -27.56
C PHE A 353 -1.76 5.32 -27.57
N THR A 354 -2.63 5.20 -26.56
CA THR A 354 -3.69 6.19 -26.31
C THR A 354 -3.13 7.33 -25.47
N LYS A 355 -3.27 8.59 -25.88
CA LYS A 355 -2.83 9.73 -25.05
C LYS A 355 -3.74 9.80 -23.83
N HIS A 356 -3.17 9.74 -22.63
CA HIS A 356 -3.87 9.94 -21.37
C HIS A 356 -3.55 11.31 -20.75
N SER A 357 -4.48 11.80 -19.94
CA SER A 357 -4.32 13.01 -19.13
C SER A 357 -5.04 12.88 -17.78
N ILE A 358 -4.80 13.83 -16.88
CA ILE A 358 -5.22 13.82 -15.47
C ILE A 358 -4.45 12.76 -14.69
N PHE A 359 -3.16 13.02 -14.54
CA PHE A 359 -2.26 12.20 -13.73
C PHE A 359 -2.05 12.87 -12.38
N SER A 360 -2.79 12.46 -11.35
CA SER A 360 -2.63 12.92 -9.96
C SER A 360 -1.47 12.19 -9.29
N GLY A 361 -0.25 12.40 -9.79
CA GLY A 361 0.85 11.47 -9.57
C GLY A 361 1.14 11.15 -8.11
N TRP A 362 1.13 12.16 -7.23
CA TRP A 362 1.44 12.02 -5.79
C TRP A 362 0.53 11.01 -5.09
N ASP A 363 -0.71 10.88 -5.55
CA ASP A 363 -1.72 9.98 -5.00
C ASP A 363 -1.61 8.61 -5.67
N VAL A 364 -1.77 8.61 -7.00
CA VAL A 364 -2.09 7.40 -7.77
C VAL A 364 -0.95 6.40 -7.87
N PHE A 365 0.31 6.80 -7.59
CA PHE A 365 1.43 5.85 -7.57
C PHE A 365 1.28 4.79 -6.47
N ARG A 366 0.53 5.09 -5.40
CA ARG A 366 0.47 4.31 -4.16
C ARG A 366 -0.39 3.06 -4.30
N SER A 367 -1.59 3.19 -4.87
CA SER A 367 -2.56 2.09 -4.99
C SER A 367 -3.19 2.00 -6.38
N GLN A 368 -3.57 3.12 -7.00
CA GLN A 368 -4.28 3.08 -8.28
C GLN A 368 -3.42 2.55 -9.42
N MET A 369 -2.27 3.15 -9.71
CA MET A 369 -1.39 2.65 -10.78
C MET A 369 -0.94 1.21 -10.52
N PRO A 370 -0.57 0.81 -9.28
CA PRO A 370 -0.36 -0.61 -8.97
C PRO A 370 -1.54 -1.51 -9.29
N LEU A 371 -2.78 -1.16 -8.90
CA LEU A 371 -3.98 -1.93 -9.26
C LEU A 371 -4.06 -2.11 -10.78
N GLN A 372 -3.87 -1.01 -11.52
CA GLN A 372 -3.95 -1.02 -12.98
C GLN A 372 -2.86 -1.88 -13.63
N THR A 373 -1.69 -2.08 -13.00
CA THR A 373 -0.68 -3.05 -13.49
C THR A 373 -1.18 -4.50 -13.56
N ILE A 374 -2.23 -4.85 -12.80
CA ILE A 374 -2.84 -6.19 -12.85
C ILE A 374 -3.99 -6.21 -13.87
N ILE A 375 -4.91 -5.26 -13.81
CA ILE A 375 -6.19 -5.34 -14.52
C ILE A 375 -6.23 -4.60 -15.86
N ASN A 376 -5.41 -3.55 -16.02
CA ASN A 376 -5.31 -2.75 -17.25
C ASN A 376 -3.84 -2.31 -17.53
N PRO A 377 -2.87 -3.25 -17.62
CA PRO A 377 -1.45 -2.92 -17.80
C PRO A 377 -1.17 -2.10 -19.07
N ARG A 378 -1.98 -2.27 -20.12
CA ARG A 378 -1.89 -1.45 -21.33
C ARG A 378 -2.16 0.04 -21.07
N MET A 379 -3.12 0.36 -20.19
CA MET A 379 -3.39 1.76 -19.82
C MET A 379 -2.20 2.37 -19.09
N VAL A 380 -1.57 1.62 -18.17
CA VAL A 380 -0.35 2.09 -17.47
C VAL A 380 0.79 2.35 -18.46
N ASN A 381 0.97 1.46 -19.45
CA ASN A 381 1.92 1.66 -20.55
C ASN A 381 1.66 2.96 -21.32
N ASP A 382 0.40 3.16 -21.71
CA ASP A 382 -0.03 4.30 -22.50
C ASP A 382 0.07 5.63 -21.72
N LEU A 383 -0.19 5.61 -20.41
CA LEU A 383 0.07 6.75 -19.51
C LEU A 383 1.57 7.10 -19.45
N ILE A 384 2.45 6.11 -19.30
CA ILE A 384 3.90 6.37 -19.29
C ILE A 384 4.34 6.96 -20.63
N ALA A 385 3.89 6.39 -21.76
CA ALA A 385 4.15 6.95 -23.08
C ALA A 385 3.64 8.40 -23.20
N SER A 386 2.46 8.68 -22.64
CA SER A 386 1.85 10.02 -22.63
C SER A 386 2.67 11.06 -21.88
N LEU A 387 3.24 10.70 -20.72
CA LEU A 387 4.10 11.59 -19.92
C LEU A 387 5.48 11.78 -20.56
N VAL A 388 6.02 10.71 -21.17
CA VAL A 388 7.30 10.74 -21.89
C VAL A 388 7.21 11.64 -23.13
N GLU A 389 6.14 11.50 -23.92
CA GLU A 389 5.91 12.35 -25.09
C GLU A 389 5.57 13.79 -24.68
N LEU A 390 4.86 14.00 -23.57
CA LEU A 390 4.65 15.35 -23.04
C LEU A 390 5.99 16.03 -22.71
N ALA A 391 6.90 15.33 -22.04
CA ALA A 391 8.23 15.86 -21.70
C ALA A 391 9.08 16.18 -22.95
N ASP A 392 8.94 15.38 -24.01
CA ASP A 392 9.63 15.58 -25.29
C ASP A 392 9.07 16.77 -26.06
N GLN A 393 7.76 16.77 -26.28
CA GLN A 393 7.06 17.72 -27.13
C GLN A 393 7.03 19.12 -26.51
N SER A 394 6.86 19.22 -25.19
CA SER A 394 6.91 20.52 -24.48
C SER A 394 8.32 21.13 -24.44
N GLY A 395 9.37 20.35 -24.77
CA GLY A 395 10.76 20.78 -24.66
C GLY A 395 11.27 20.92 -23.22
N LYS A 396 10.46 20.60 -22.21
CA LYS A 396 10.87 20.67 -20.79
C LYS A 396 11.89 19.61 -20.42
N GLY A 397 11.79 18.43 -21.03
CA GLY A 397 12.76 17.35 -20.85
C GLY A 397 12.75 16.72 -19.45
N TYR A 398 11.66 16.84 -18.69
CA TYR A 398 11.44 16.14 -17.42
C TYR A 398 9.97 15.70 -17.30
N LEU A 399 9.71 14.69 -16.45
CA LEU A 399 8.38 14.13 -16.24
C LEU A 399 7.60 14.97 -15.23
N GLU A 400 6.35 15.29 -15.58
CA GLU A 400 5.45 16.02 -14.69
C GLU A 400 4.99 15.15 -13.51
N ARG A 401 4.75 15.77 -12.35
CA ARG A 401 4.24 15.12 -11.14
C ARG A 401 2.73 15.11 -11.09
N TRP A 402 2.10 16.20 -11.48
CA TRP A 402 0.65 16.32 -11.57
C TRP A 402 0.26 17.03 -12.86
N GLU A 403 -0.23 16.22 -13.79
CA GLU A 403 -0.52 16.63 -15.16
C GLU A 403 -2.02 16.78 -15.38
N LEU A 404 -2.42 17.88 -16.01
CA LEU A 404 -3.77 18.13 -16.50
C LEU A 404 -3.68 18.83 -17.85
N LEU A 405 -4.15 18.16 -18.90
CA LEU A 405 -4.19 18.66 -20.27
C LEU A 405 -2.87 19.29 -20.72
N ASN A 406 -1.77 18.54 -20.57
CA ASN A 406 -0.39 18.91 -20.83
C ASN A 406 0.21 19.97 -19.88
N ALA A 407 -0.54 20.45 -18.89
CA ALA A 407 -0.03 21.37 -17.89
C ALA A 407 0.94 20.68 -16.94
N TYR A 408 1.98 21.42 -16.57
CA TYR A 408 2.93 21.03 -15.53
C TYR A 408 2.57 21.80 -14.27
N SER A 409 1.62 21.28 -13.50
CA SER A 409 1.13 22.01 -12.33
C SER A 409 2.13 21.96 -11.16
N GLY A 410 3.02 20.97 -11.11
CA GLY A 410 4.01 20.82 -10.05
C GLY A 410 3.44 20.42 -8.68
N CYS A 411 2.11 20.31 -8.57
CA CYS A 411 1.39 19.62 -7.52
C CYS A 411 1.84 18.13 -7.52
N MET A 412 1.91 17.38 -6.43
CA MET A 412 2.45 17.79 -5.14
C MET A 412 3.97 17.49 -5.07
N VAL A 413 4.45 16.79 -4.04
CA VAL A 413 5.87 16.52 -3.81
C VAL A 413 6.34 15.19 -4.42
N GLY A 414 7.64 14.88 -4.28
CA GLY A 414 8.24 13.66 -4.81
C GLY A 414 8.39 13.67 -6.33
N ASN A 415 8.71 12.51 -6.92
CA ASN A 415 8.78 12.33 -8.38
C ASN A 415 7.93 11.11 -8.80
N PRO A 416 6.59 11.17 -8.66
CA PRO A 416 5.71 10.02 -8.80
C PRO A 416 5.69 9.39 -10.20
N ALA A 417 5.86 10.18 -11.26
CA ALA A 417 5.99 9.63 -12.62
C ALA A 417 7.20 8.69 -12.76
N VAL A 418 8.30 8.97 -12.04
CA VAL A 418 9.45 8.07 -11.98
C VAL A 418 9.08 6.77 -11.26
N VAL A 419 8.32 6.85 -10.16
CA VAL A 419 7.86 5.66 -9.43
C VAL A 419 6.96 4.79 -10.31
N VAL A 420 5.95 5.36 -10.97
CA VAL A 420 5.03 4.63 -11.86
C VAL A 420 5.80 3.98 -13.03
N LEU A 421 6.73 4.72 -13.64
CA LEU A 421 7.61 4.20 -14.69
C LEU A 421 8.41 2.97 -14.22
N VAL A 422 8.99 3.06 -13.03
CA VAL A 422 9.85 1.99 -12.50
C VAL A 422 9.03 0.78 -12.07
N ASP A 423 7.86 1.00 -11.45
CA ASP A 423 6.93 -0.07 -11.08
C ASP A 423 6.45 -0.86 -12.31
N ALA A 424 6.02 -0.15 -13.36
CA ALA A 424 5.66 -0.74 -14.64
C ALA A 424 6.83 -1.52 -15.26
N TYR A 425 8.02 -0.93 -15.28
CA TYR A 425 9.21 -1.59 -15.81
C TYR A 425 9.55 -2.87 -15.02
N ALA A 426 9.55 -2.82 -13.69
CA ALA A 426 9.83 -3.97 -12.84
C ALA A 426 8.86 -5.13 -13.10
N LYS A 427 7.61 -4.80 -13.41
CA LYS A 427 6.52 -5.75 -13.71
C LYS A 427 6.42 -6.19 -15.17
N GLY A 428 7.32 -5.70 -16.03
CA GLY A 428 7.39 -6.11 -17.44
C GLY A 428 6.51 -5.31 -18.40
N ILE A 429 5.90 -4.21 -17.95
CA ILE A 429 5.13 -3.28 -18.77
C ILE A 429 6.10 -2.26 -19.37
N ARG A 430 6.52 -2.44 -20.63
CA ARG A 430 7.68 -1.75 -21.22
C ARG A 430 7.50 -1.36 -22.69
N ASP A 431 6.27 -1.33 -23.20
CA ASP A 431 5.95 -1.03 -24.61
C ASP A 431 5.91 0.48 -24.88
N TYR A 432 6.91 1.21 -24.37
CA TYR A 432 7.15 2.64 -24.57
C TYR A 432 8.64 2.87 -24.86
N ASP A 433 9.04 4.08 -25.25
CA ASP A 433 10.47 4.40 -25.45
C ASP A 433 11.21 4.45 -24.11
N VAL A 434 11.75 3.30 -23.70
CA VAL A 434 12.49 3.13 -22.44
C VAL A 434 13.71 4.06 -22.35
N ASN A 435 14.38 4.34 -23.46
CA ASN A 435 15.58 5.20 -23.44
C ASN A 435 15.19 6.65 -23.18
N LYS A 436 14.16 7.14 -23.86
CA LYS A 436 13.59 8.48 -23.65
C LYS A 436 13.03 8.60 -22.22
N ALA A 437 12.29 7.59 -21.76
CA ALA A 437 11.76 7.54 -20.40
C ALA A 437 12.86 7.59 -19.34
N TYR A 438 13.93 6.80 -19.49
CA TYR A 438 15.08 6.83 -18.58
C TYR A 438 15.76 8.20 -18.55
N ARG A 439 16.00 8.81 -19.72
CA ARG A 439 16.59 10.15 -19.82
C ARG A 439 15.76 11.17 -19.04
N TYR A 440 14.44 11.16 -19.20
CA TYR A 440 13.57 12.10 -18.50
C TYR A 440 13.42 11.80 -17.01
N ALA A 441 13.46 10.53 -16.60
CA ALA A 441 13.54 10.17 -15.18
C ALA A 441 14.83 10.72 -14.52
N VAL A 442 15.98 10.58 -15.19
CA VAL A 442 17.26 11.17 -14.75
C VAL A 442 17.15 12.69 -14.64
N ASN A 443 16.65 13.37 -15.68
CA ASN A 443 16.48 14.83 -15.66
C ASN A 443 15.56 15.28 -14.52
N THR A 444 14.49 14.53 -14.26
CA THR A 444 13.52 14.80 -13.19
C THR A 444 14.19 14.70 -11.81
N CYS A 445 14.87 13.59 -11.51
CA CYS A 445 15.58 13.41 -10.23
C CYS A 445 16.76 14.38 -10.07
N GLU A 446 17.41 14.80 -11.16
CA GLU A 446 18.38 15.87 -11.07
C GLU A 446 17.71 17.22 -10.78
N MET A 447 16.58 17.54 -11.39
CA MET A 447 15.93 18.82 -11.14
C MET A 447 15.35 18.93 -9.73
N PHE A 448 14.72 17.85 -9.24
CA PHE A 448 13.87 17.88 -8.06
C PHE A 448 14.23 16.88 -6.95
N GLY A 449 15.33 16.13 -7.07
CA GLY A 449 15.75 15.12 -6.09
C GLY A 449 16.67 15.63 -4.97
N ASN A 450 17.15 14.74 -4.09
CA ASN A 450 17.98 15.07 -2.94
C ASN A 450 19.46 15.29 -3.30
N LYS A 451 19.76 16.23 -4.19
CA LYS A 451 21.14 16.52 -4.65
C LYS A 451 22.13 16.74 -3.50
N ASN A 452 21.70 17.40 -2.43
CA ASN A 452 22.53 17.73 -1.27
C ASN A 452 22.34 16.76 -0.10
N GLY A 453 21.64 15.64 -0.32
CA GLY A 453 21.37 14.62 0.70
C GLY A 453 20.06 14.81 1.46
N TRP A 454 19.45 15.99 1.48
CA TRP A 454 18.08 16.24 1.99
C TRP A 454 17.52 17.55 1.42
N GLU A 455 16.22 17.76 1.57
CA GLU A 455 15.55 19.03 1.30
C GLU A 455 15.49 19.89 2.58
N PRO A 456 16.07 21.10 2.59
CA PRO A 456 16.09 21.96 3.77
C PRO A 456 14.69 22.23 4.34
N GLY A 457 14.50 21.90 5.62
CA GLY A 457 13.26 22.14 6.35
C GLY A 457 12.09 21.23 5.96
N ASN A 458 12.29 20.22 5.11
CA ASN A 458 11.18 19.42 4.58
C ASN A 458 11.43 17.89 4.68
N ILE A 459 10.69 17.25 5.57
CA ILE A 459 10.63 15.80 5.78
C ILE A 459 9.96 15.12 4.58
N SER A 460 8.74 15.52 4.19
CA SER A 460 7.98 14.85 3.12
C SER A 460 8.76 14.81 1.82
N VAL A 461 9.29 15.95 1.37
CA VAL A 461 10.10 16.05 0.14
C VAL A 461 11.36 15.18 0.24
N THR A 462 12.07 15.21 1.38
CA THR A 462 13.28 14.39 1.54
C THR A 462 12.96 12.89 1.42
N LEU A 463 11.91 12.43 2.09
CA LEU A 463 11.53 11.01 2.11
C LEU A 463 11.02 10.54 0.74
N GLU A 464 10.13 11.30 0.10
CA GLU A 464 9.55 10.90 -1.20
C GLU A 464 10.54 11.01 -2.37
N ASN A 465 11.45 11.99 -2.33
CA ASN A 465 12.55 12.05 -3.27
C ASN A 465 13.52 10.89 -3.08
N GLY A 466 13.83 10.53 -1.82
CA GLY A 466 14.66 9.36 -1.54
C GLY A 466 14.03 8.08 -2.10
N PHE A 467 12.72 7.91 -1.95
CA PHE A 467 12.01 6.79 -2.56
C PHE A 467 12.08 6.80 -4.10
N SER A 468 11.85 7.95 -4.72
CA SER A 468 11.90 8.11 -6.18
C SER A 468 13.31 7.88 -6.75
N GLU A 469 14.35 8.32 -6.04
CA GLU A 469 15.75 8.11 -6.41
C GLU A 469 16.17 6.65 -6.20
N TRP A 470 15.67 5.98 -5.16
CA TRP A 470 15.80 4.52 -5.06
C TRP A 470 15.15 3.83 -6.27
N CYS A 471 13.94 4.23 -6.70
CA CYS A 471 13.31 3.68 -7.89
C CYS A 471 14.19 3.88 -9.13
N LEU A 472 14.72 5.09 -9.36
CA LEU A 472 15.62 5.36 -10.47
C LEU A 472 16.89 4.49 -10.41
N SER A 473 17.42 4.22 -9.22
CA SER A 473 18.57 3.33 -9.04
C SER A 473 18.30 1.89 -9.50
N ARG A 474 17.06 1.41 -9.29
CA ARG A 474 16.60 0.07 -9.71
C ARG A 474 16.49 0.00 -11.23
N LEU A 475 15.93 1.01 -11.86
CA LEU A 475 15.84 1.09 -13.32
C LEU A 475 17.22 1.23 -13.97
N ALA A 476 18.08 2.08 -13.41
CA ALA A 476 19.47 2.22 -13.86
C ALA A 476 20.22 0.88 -13.80
N ALA A 477 20.06 0.11 -12.72
CA ALA A 477 20.63 -1.23 -12.59
C ALA A 477 20.11 -2.17 -13.70
N ALA A 478 18.79 -2.20 -13.91
CA ALA A 478 18.16 -3.05 -14.92
C ALA A 478 18.58 -2.71 -16.36
N LEU A 479 18.92 -1.44 -16.62
CA LEU A 479 19.42 -0.95 -17.91
C LEU A 479 20.96 -0.97 -18.04
N GLY A 480 21.67 -1.51 -17.04
CA GLY A 480 23.14 -1.59 -17.05
C GLY A 480 23.87 -0.25 -16.83
N LYS A 481 23.17 0.79 -16.36
CA LYS A 481 23.72 2.12 -16.05
C LYS A 481 24.34 2.15 -14.65
N LYS A 482 25.51 1.53 -14.50
CA LYS A 482 26.14 1.26 -13.20
C LYS A 482 26.41 2.52 -12.36
N GLU A 483 26.91 3.60 -12.96
CA GLU A 483 27.23 4.84 -12.24
C GLU A 483 25.98 5.51 -11.67
N ASP A 484 24.94 5.64 -12.49
CA ASP A 484 23.64 6.15 -12.07
C ASP A 484 23.01 5.27 -10.98
N SER A 485 23.11 3.95 -11.11
CA SER A 485 22.59 3.01 -10.10
C SER A 485 23.23 3.25 -8.74
N VAL A 486 24.56 3.38 -8.66
CA VAL A 486 25.27 3.66 -7.40
C VAL A 486 24.89 5.04 -6.85
N LYS A 487 24.88 6.07 -7.72
CA LYS A 487 24.56 7.45 -7.35
C LYS A 487 23.15 7.57 -6.74
N TYR A 488 22.14 7.06 -7.43
CA TYR A 488 20.76 7.20 -6.98
C TYR A 488 20.42 6.23 -5.83
N ALA A 489 21.11 5.09 -5.71
CA ALA A 489 20.99 4.23 -4.53
C ALA A 489 21.47 4.96 -3.26
N ALA A 490 22.57 5.73 -3.35
CA ALA A 490 23.04 6.55 -2.24
C ALA A 490 22.04 7.67 -1.88
N ARG A 491 21.48 8.37 -2.87
CA ARG A 491 20.44 9.38 -2.63
C ARG A 491 19.13 8.77 -2.11
N GLY A 492 18.84 7.52 -2.45
CA GLY A 492 17.70 6.80 -1.89
C GLY A 492 17.75 6.59 -0.38
N MET A 493 18.93 6.77 0.23
CA MET A 493 19.18 6.69 1.67
C MET A 493 19.14 8.06 2.38
N SER A 494 18.71 9.12 1.68
CA SER A 494 18.63 10.49 2.20
C SER A 494 17.81 10.66 3.47
N TYR A 495 16.86 9.75 3.75
CA TYR A 495 16.09 9.75 5.00
C TYR A 495 16.98 9.72 6.25
N LYS A 496 18.17 9.10 6.17
CA LYS A 496 19.15 9.05 7.28
C LYS A 496 19.70 10.44 7.64
N ASN A 497 19.69 11.38 6.71
CA ASN A 497 20.24 12.73 6.91
C ASN A 497 19.30 13.65 7.69
N ILE A 498 18.02 13.29 7.81
CA ILE A 498 17.00 14.03 8.58
C ILE A 498 16.55 13.25 9.82
N TRP A 499 17.20 12.14 10.14
CA TRP A 499 17.01 11.43 11.40
C TRP A 499 17.67 12.18 12.56
N ASN A 500 16.96 12.33 13.67
CA ASN A 500 17.47 13.03 14.84
C ASN A 500 17.34 12.16 16.11
N ASP A 501 18.50 11.76 16.67
CA ASP A 501 18.54 10.87 17.84
C ASP A 501 17.94 11.46 19.11
N SER A 502 17.96 12.79 19.28
CA SER A 502 17.42 13.43 20.49
C SER A 502 15.90 13.30 20.60
N VAL A 503 15.19 13.20 19.46
CA VAL A 503 13.74 13.01 19.40
C VAL A 503 13.36 11.62 18.88
N ARG A 504 14.36 10.81 18.51
CA ARG A 504 14.23 9.48 17.90
C ARG A 504 13.21 9.44 16.76
N TRP A 505 13.25 10.46 15.91
CA TRP A 505 12.34 10.60 14.77
C TRP A 505 12.96 11.47 13.68
N PHE A 506 12.29 11.54 12.53
CA PHE A 506 12.63 12.50 11.48
C PHE A 506 12.30 13.92 11.93
N ARG A 507 13.24 14.84 11.70
CA ARG A 507 13.12 16.25 12.11
C ARG A 507 13.54 17.15 10.94
N PRO A 508 12.86 18.28 10.71
CA PRO A 508 13.25 19.20 9.65
C PRO A 508 14.67 19.71 9.90
N ARG A 509 15.53 19.58 8.89
CA ARG A 509 16.94 19.98 8.94
C ARG A 509 17.18 21.15 8.02
N ARG A 510 17.70 22.25 8.56
CA ARG A 510 17.98 23.49 7.82
C ARG A 510 19.15 23.31 6.86
N LYS A 511 19.30 24.28 5.95
CA LYS A 511 20.37 24.31 4.95
C LYS A 511 21.78 24.36 5.56
N ASP A 512 21.94 25.00 6.72
CA ASP A 512 23.20 25.06 7.47
C ASP A 512 23.49 23.77 8.29
N GLY A 513 22.59 22.79 8.24
CA GLY A 513 22.71 21.51 8.94
C GLY A 513 22.12 21.51 10.36
N SER A 514 21.67 22.66 10.89
CA SER A 514 20.98 22.75 12.17
C SER A 514 19.54 22.22 12.08
N TRP A 515 18.90 21.95 13.22
CA TRP A 515 17.55 21.38 13.29
C TRP A 515 16.51 22.45 13.63
N GLU A 516 15.32 22.38 13.02
CA GLU A 516 14.19 23.23 13.44
C GLU A 516 13.80 22.96 14.90
N PRO A 517 13.35 23.94 15.69
CA PRO A 517 12.96 23.73 17.09
C PRO A 517 11.88 22.64 17.23
N TRP A 518 12.09 21.68 18.15
CA TRP A 518 11.12 20.61 18.35
C TRP A 518 9.83 21.17 18.99
N PRO A 519 8.66 20.97 18.37
CA PRO A 519 7.40 21.52 18.86
C PRO A 519 6.93 20.81 20.13
N ALA A 520 6.08 21.48 20.93
CA ALA A 520 5.53 20.92 22.16
C ALA A 520 4.63 19.70 21.89
N GLU A 521 3.93 19.72 20.76
CA GLU A 521 3.09 18.64 20.23
C GLU A 521 3.92 17.46 19.68
N GLY A 522 5.24 17.61 19.59
CA GLY A 522 6.17 16.60 19.13
C GLY A 522 5.87 16.10 17.73
N ARG A 523 5.75 14.77 17.58
CA ARG A 523 5.52 14.13 16.27
C ARG A 523 4.14 14.42 15.68
N MET A 524 3.19 14.92 16.48
CA MET A 524 1.82 15.20 16.06
C MET A 524 1.62 16.64 15.60
N LYS A 525 2.69 17.46 15.56
CA LYS A 525 2.57 18.82 15.01
C LYS A 525 2.30 18.76 13.51
N GLN A 526 1.08 19.11 13.11
CA GLN A 526 0.70 19.26 11.71
C GLN A 526 1.62 20.26 11.00
N ASP A 527 1.94 19.97 9.74
CA ASP A 527 2.77 20.77 8.83
C ASP A 527 4.20 21.09 9.35
N TYR A 528 4.71 20.32 10.31
CA TYR A 528 6.07 20.48 10.82
C TYR A 528 7.10 19.85 9.87
N GLY A 529 7.39 20.58 8.80
CA GLY A 529 8.23 20.12 7.69
C GLY A 529 7.60 18.99 6.90
N THR A 530 6.30 18.79 7.04
CA THR A 530 5.52 17.77 6.33
C THR A 530 4.49 18.44 5.44
N VAL A 531 4.02 17.72 4.41
CA VAL A 531 2.96 18.16 3.51
C VAL A 531 1.69 17.41 3.88
N GLU A 532 0.64 18.15 4.21
CA GLU A 532 -0.71 17.65 4.54
C GLU A 532 -0.74 16.55 5.62
N SER A 533 0.20 16.60 6.54
CA SER A 533 0.40 15.58 7.55
C SER A 533 1.23 16.11 8.70
N ASN A 534 1.46 15.25 9.70
CA ASN A 534 2.44 15.47 10.76
C ASN A 534 3.63 14.50 10.64
N PRO A 535 4.74 14.72 11.36
CA PRO A 535 5.87 13.80 11.36
C PRO A 535 5.51 12.36 11.71
N TYR A 536 4.55 12.10 12.61
CA TYR A 536 4.17 10.73 12.98
C TYR A 536 3.56 9.96 11.80
N GLN A 537 2.77 10.65 10.98
CA GLN A 537 2.17 10.11 9.77
C GLN A 537 3.20 9.90 8.66
N GLN A 538 3.92 10.98 8.29
CA GLN A 538 4.88 10.97 7.20
C GLN A 538 6.10 10.07 7.50
N GLY A 539 6.48 9.94 8.78
CA GLY A 539 7.70 9.25 9.19
C GLY A 539 7.71 7.74 8.93
N TRP A 540 6.60 7.14 8.53
CA TRP A 540 6.56 5.75 8.07
C TRP A 540 6.94 5.58 6.59
N PHE A 541 7.12 6.67 5.83
CA PHE A 541 7.37 6.64 4.39
C PHE A 541 8.85 6.39 4.05
N VAL A 542 9.32 5.18 4.37
CA VAL A 542 10.63 4.65 3.91
C VAL A 542 10.43 3.27 3.28
N PRO A 543 9.53 3.12 2.29
CA PRO A 543 9.15 1.81 1.76
C PRO A 543 10.31 1.06 1.07
N GLN A 544 11.32 1.79 0.59
CA GLN A 544 12.52 1.23 -0.04
C GLN A 544 13.49 0.54 0.93
N ASP A 545 13.47 0.90 2.22
CA ASP A 545 14.44 0.43 3.21
C ASP A 545 13.82 0.33 4.62
N ILE A 546 12.75 -0.46 4.72
CA ILE A 546 12.09 -0.76 5.99
C ILE A 546 13.08 -1.29 7.04
N PRO A 547 14.01 -2.22 6.73
CA PRO A 547 15.01 -2.66 7.71
C PRO A 547 15.87 -1.52 8.25
N GLY A 548 16.34 -0.60 7.40
CA GLY A 548 17.11 0.57 7.81
C GLY A 548 16.29 1.55 8.67
N MET A 549 15.03 1.79 8.32
CA MET A 549 14.10 2.58 9.15
C MET A 549 13.91 1.93 10.53
N VAL A 550 13.68 0.62 10.57
CA VAL A 550 13.51 -0.14 11.82
C VAL A 550 14.76 -0.06 12.70
N GLN A 551 15.95 -0.13 12.10
CA GLN A 551 17.21 0.01 12.81
C GLN A 551 17.32 1.39 13.48
N LEU A 552 17.04 2.48 12.75
CA LEU A 552 17.04 3.84 13.32
C LEU A 552 16.07 3.96 14.49
N MET A 553 14.88 3.40 14.35
CA MET A 553 13.83 3.44 15.37
C MET A 553 14.10 2.53 16.59
N GLY A 554 15.23 1.81 16.62
CA GLY A 554 15.66 0.99 17.77
C GLY A 554 15.21 -0.47 17.70
N GLY A 555 14.96 -0.99 16.51
CA GLY A 555 14.66 -2.39 16.26
C GLY A 555 13.16 -2.71 16.19
N ARG A 556 12.87 -3.97 15.88
CA ARG A 556 11.51 -4.45 15.58
C ARG A 556 10.51 -4.21 16.72
N GLY A 557 10.90 -4.47 17.97
CA GLY A 557 10.01 -4.38 19.13
C GLY A 557 9.43 -2.97 19.33
N PRO A 558 10.27 -1.93 19.50
CA PRO A 558 9.81 -0.55 19.60
C PRO A 558 8.97 -0.08 18.42
N VAL A 559 9.38 -0.42 17.19
CA VAL A 559 8.62 -0.07 15.98
C VAL A 559 7.24 -0.70 15.98
N LEU A 560 7.14 -2.00 16.30
CA LEU A 560 5.86 -2.70 16.31
C LEU A 560 4.91 -2.12 17.36
N ALA A 561 5.42 -1.78 18.54
CA ALA A 561 4.63 -1.15 19.61
C ALA A 561 4.15 0.26 19.23
N ASP A 562 5.01 1.07 18.64
CA ASP A 562 4.68 2.44 18.21
C ASP A 562 3.70 2.44 17.03
N LEU A 563 3.88 1.53 16.08
CA LEU A 563 2.95 1.31 14.98
C LEU A 563 1.58 0.82 15.47
N GLN A 564 1.54 -0.09 16.45
CA GLN A 564 0.28 -0.52 17.04
C GLN A 564 -0.43 0.63 17.76
N GLN A 565 0.31 1.44 18.54
CA GLN A 565 -0.24 2.64 19.18
C GLN A 565 -0.78 3.64 18.15
N PHE A 566 -0.11 3.80 17.01
CA PHE A 566 -0.58 4.65 15.92
C PHE A 566 -1.99 4.27 15.46
N PHE A 567 -2.29 2.98 15.29
CA PHE A 567 -3.63 2.55 14.91
C PHE A 567 -4.65 2.52 16.07
N GLU A 568 -4.22 2.16 17.28
CA GLU A 568 -5.11 2.09 18.45
C GLU A 568 -5.67 3.46 18.85
N ARG A 569 -4.96 4.54 18.50
CA ARG A 569 -5.38 5.92 18.76
C ARG A 569 -6.18 6.56 17.63
N THR A 570 -6.34 5.86 16.51
CA THR A 570 -7.13 6.34 15.38
C THR A 570 -8.61 6.42 15.75
N PRO A 571 -9.29 7.54 15.48
CA PRO A 571 -10.71 7.69 15.78
C PRO A 571 -11.55 6.72 14.94
N GLU A 572 -12.72 6.33 15.47
CA GLU A 572 -13.57 5.33 14.81
C GLU A 572 -14.15 5.81 13.47
N ASN A 573 -14.36 7.11 13.32
CA ASN A 573 -14.89 7.72 12.09
C ASN A 573 -13.88 7.77 10.93
N MET A 574 -12.59 7.51 11.20
CA MET A 574 -11.49 7.55 10.22
C MET A 574 -11.32 8.88 9.47
N LEU A 575 -11.99 9.95 9.91
CA LEU A 575 -11.84 11.31 9.37
C LEU A 575 -10.46 11.87 9.73
N TRP A 576 -10.17 13.08 9.23
CA TRP A 576 -8.91 13.78 9.45
C TRP A 576 -8.47 13.78 10.92
N ASN A 577 -7.26 13.28 11.21
CA ASN A 577 -6.74 13.13 12.58
C ASN A 577 -5.19 13.12 12.63
N ASP A 578 -4.62 13.03 13.84
CA ASP A 578 -3.16 13.08 14.07
C ASP A 578 -2.44 11.72 14.01
N TYR A 579 -3.20 10.62 13.92
CA TYR A 579 -2.70 9.25 13.92
C TYR A 579 -2.84 8.64 12.51
N TYR A 580 -3.33 7.39 12.38
CA TYR A 580 -3.67 6.87 11.06
C TYR A 580 -4.83 7.68 10.44
N ASN A 581 -4.48 8.61 9.56
CA ASN A 581 -5.41 9.48 8.85
C ASN A 581 -5.76 8.88 7.49
N HIS A 582 -6.80 8.05 7.42
CA HIS A 582 -7.19 7.41 6.15
C HIS A 582 -7.75 8.40 5.13
N ALA A 583 -8.12 9.62 5.55
CA ALA A 583 -8.55 10.67 4.63
C ALA A 583 -7.39 11.27 3.82
N ASN A 584 -6.13 10.81 4.02
CA ASN A 584 -4.98 11.29 3.27
C ASN A 584 -3.91 10.20 3.02
N GLU A 585 -3.22 10.34 1.90
CA GLU A 585 -2.32 9.40 1.23
C GLU A 585 -1.03 9.00 1.97
N PRO A 586 -0.36 9.86 2.77
CA PRO A 586 0.95 9.55 3.35
C PRO A 586 0.99 8.28 4.20
N VAL A 587 -0.17 7.86 4.72
CA VAL A 587 -0.29 6.69 5.61
C VAL A 587 -0.88 5.46 4.92
N HIS A 588 -1.27 5.53 3.64
CA HIS A 588 -1.99 4.44 2.97
C HIS A 588 -1.22 3.09 2.96
N HIS A 589 0.11 3.10 2.95
CA HIS A 589 0.94 1.88 3.00
C HIS A 589 1.15 1.31 4.42
N VAL A 590 0.87 2.09 5.47
CA VAL A 590 1.22 1.79 6.86
C VAL A 590 0.60 0.50 7.42
N PRO A 591 -0.66 0.12 7.12
CA PRO A 591 -1.26 -1.11 7.66
C PRO A 591 -0.54 -2.38 7.21
N PHE A 592 0.18 -2.30 6.10
CA PHE A 592 0.88 -3.43 5.51
C PHE A 592 2.33 -3.56 6.00
N LEU A 593 2.84 -2.56 6.75
CA LEU A 593 4.13 -2.65 7.43
C LEU A 593 4.16 -3.78 8.47
N PHE A 594 3.01 -4.15 9.07
CA PHE A 594 2.96 -5.29 9.99
C PHE A 594 3.39 -6.61 9.33
N ASN A 595 3.05 -6.86 8.05
CA ASN A 595 3.58 -8.01 7.30
C ASN A 595 5.11 -7.96 7.22
N ARG A 596 5.68 -6.77 6.95
CA ARG A 596 7.14 -6.55 6.88
C ARG A 596 7.84 -6.68 8.24
N LEU A 597 7.08 -6.57 9.33
CA LEU A 597 7.54 -6.74 10.71
C LEU A 597 7.18 -8.11 11.30
N GLY A 598 6.75 -9.08 10.48
CA GLY A 598 6.42 -10.43 10.96
C GLY A 598 5.23 -10.45 11.94
N ALA A 599 4.26 -9.56 11.78
CA ALA A 599 3.02 -9.51 12.55
C ALA A 599 1.78 -9.48 11.61
N PRO A 600 1.65 -10.43 10.66
CA PRO A 600 0.65 -10.35 9.60
C PRO A 600 -0.81 -10.33 10.08
N PHE A 601 -1.08 -10.86 11.27
CA PHE A 601 -2.39 -10.79 11.90
C PHE A 601 -2.83 -9.33 12.18
N LEU A 602 -1.91 -8.40 12.41
CA LEU A 602 -2.23 -6.98 12.57
C LEU A 602 -2.56 -6.31 11.23
N THR A 603 -1.87 -6.66 10.13
CA THR A 603 -2.29 -6.24 8.78
C THR A 603 -3.72 -6.71 8.51
N GLN A 604 -4.04 -7.97 8.81
CA GLN A 604 -5.38 -8.54 8.61
C GLN A 604 -6.45 -7.83 9.46
N GLN A 605 -6.13 -7.50 10.72
CA GLN A 605 -7.02 -6.75 11.59
C GLN A 605 -7.30 -5.35 11.04
N TRP A 606 -6.26 -4.56 10.80
CA TRP A 606 -6.41 -3.15 10.46
C TRP A 606 -6.98 -2.93 9.06
N THR A 607 -6.59 -3.75 8.07
CA THR A 607 -7.17 -3.66 6.72
C THR A 607 -8.68 -3.90 6.74
N ARG A 608 -9.17 -4.89 7.50
CA ARG A 608 -10.61 -5.15 7.66
C ARG A 608 -11.32 -4.04 8.45
N THR A 609 -10.66 -3.49 9.47
CA THR A 609 -11.19 -2.35 10.22
C THR A 609 -11.36 -1.13 9.33
N ILE A 610 -10.35 -0.78 8.54
CA ILE A 610 -10.38 0.38 7.64
C ILE A 610 -11.44 0.18 6.54
N CYS A 611 -11.48 -0.98 5.87
CA CYS A 611 -12.52 -1.29 4.87
C CYS A 611 -13.94 -1.15 5.44
N THR A 612 -14.14 -1.42 6.74
CA THR A 612 -15.45 -1.33 7.39
C THR A 612 -15.79 0.08 7.87
N ARG A 613 -14.79 0.85 8.28
CA ARG A 613 -15.00 2.15 8.95
C ARG A 613 -14.88 3.35 8.01
N ALA A 614 -14.08 3.24 6.94
CA ALA A 614 -13.77 4.34 6.05
C ALA A 614 -14.55 4.33 4.72
N TYR A 615 -15.31 3.27 4.44
CA TYR A 615 -16.03 3.10 3.18
C TYR A 615 -17.48 2.67 3.44
N HIS A 616 -18.43 3.47 2.94
CA HIS A 616 -19.87 3.23 3.15
C HIS A 616 -20.66 3.44 1.86
N ASN A 617 -21.81 2.78 1.76
CA ASN A 617 -22.77 3.02 0.68
C ASN A 617 -23.68 4.20 1.00
N SER A 618 -23.08 5.39 1.09
CA SER A 618 -23.76 6.66 1.34
C SER A 618 -23.04 7.78 0.61
N VAL A 619 -23.64 8.97 0.55
CA VAL A 619 -23.03 10.15 -0.08
C VAL A 619 -21.68 10.46 0.55
N GLU A 620 -21.61 10.42 1.87
CA GLU A 620 -20.41 10.60 2.69
C GLU A 620 -19.53 9.34 2.76
N GLY A 621 -19.72 8.41 1.82
CA GLY A 621 -19.12 7.08 1.88
C GLY A 621 -17.60 7.02 1.73
N LEU A 622 -16.95 8.15 1.46
CA LEU A 622 -15.50 8.33 1.46
C LEU A 622 -15.11 9.35 2.53
N VAL A 623 -14.14 9.01 3.37
CA VAL A 623 -13.70 9.83 4.52
C VAL A 623 -12.78 11.00 4.16
N GLY A 624 -12.31 11.06 2.92
CA GLY A 624 -11.45 12.11 2.36
C GLY A 624 -11.74 12.27 0.86
N ASN A 625 -10.98 13.13 0.18
CA ASN A 625 -11.05 13.28 -1.27
C ASN A 625 -10.85 11.93 -1.97
N GLU A 626 -11.45 11.73 -3.15
CA GLU A 626 -11.30 10.47 -3.87
C GLU A 626 -9.94 10.35 -4.59
N ASP A 627 -9.32 11.51 -4.86
CA ASP A 627 -7.98 11.70 -5.43
C ASP A 627 -7.74 10.87 -6.69
N VAL A 628 -8.67 11.06 -7.64
CA VAL A 628 -8.57 10.57 -9.02
C VAL A 628 -8.51 9.04 -9.11
N GLY A 629 -9.05 8.33 -8.12
CA GLY A 629 -9.06 6.87 -8.05
C GLY A 629 -8.23 6.28 -6.91
N GLN A 630 -7.43 7.09 -6.20
CA GLN A 630 -6.45 6.58 -5.22
C GLN A 630 -7.12 5.94 -4.00
N MET A 631 -8.08 6.64 -3.36
CA MET A 631 -8.83 6.09 -2.22
C MET A 631 -9.56 4.81 -2.60
N SER A 632 -10.27 4.85 -3.72
CA SER A 632 -11.01 3.70 -4.22
C SER A 632 -10.11 2.51 -4.56
N ALA A 633 -8.92 2.75 -5.12
CA ALA A 633 -7.96 1.71 -5.43
C ALA A 633 -7.39 1.05 -4.18
N TRP A 634 -7.18 1.82 -3.10
CA TRP A 634 -6.80 1.26 -1.79
C TRP A 634 -7.84 0.24 -1.32
N TYR A 635 -9.13 0.60 -1.36
CA TYR A 635 -10.22 -0.31 -0.98
C TYR A 635 -10.27 -1.55 -1.88
N VAL A 636 -10.26 -1.37 -3.21
CA VAL A 636 -10.33 -2.48 -4.17
C VAL A 636 -9.23 -3.49 -3.91
N LEU A 637 -7.99 -3.02 -3.72
CA LEU A 637 -6.84 -3.86 -3.43
C LEU A 637 -6.99 -4.57 -2.06
N ALA A 638 -7.17 -3.79 -0.99
CA ALA A 638 -7.21 -4.32 0.37
C ALA A 638 -8.39 -5.29 0.58
N ALA A 639 -9.59 -4.97 0.06
CA ALA A 639 -10.76 -5.83 0.12
C ALA A 639 -10.63 -7.08 -0.76
N SER A 640 -9.82 -7.01 -1.82
CA SER A 640 -9.52 -8.16 -2.67
C SER A 640 -8.55 -9.15 -2.02
N GLY A 641 -7.70 -8.71 -1.09
CA GLY A 641 -6.71 -9.55 -0.42
C GLY A 641 -5.25 -9.17 -0.66
N LEU A 642 -4.96 -8.07 -1.35
CA LEU A 642 -3.59 -7.71 -1.77
C LEU A 642 -3.33 -6.21 -1.64
N HIS A 643 -2.11 -5.77 -1.34
CA HIS A 643 -1.72 -4.35 -1.47
C HIS A 643 -0.20 -4.18 -1.60
N PRO A 644 0.32 -3.25 -2.41
CA PRO A 644 1.75 -2.96 -2.45
C PRO A 644 2.17 -2.04 -1.29
N VAL A 645 3.40 -2.20 -0.79
CA VAL A 645 4.01 -1.21 0.12
C VAL A 645 5.00 -0.31 -0.63
N CYS A 646 5.65 -0.86 -1.64
CA CYS A 646 6.78 -0.24 -2.32
C CYS A 646 6.62 -0.38 -3.84
N PRO A 647 5.79 0.45 -4.50
CA PRO A 647 5.71 0.49 -5.97
C PRO A 647 7.10 0.72 -6.59
N GLY A 648 7.52 -0.15 -7.49
CA GLY A 648 8.93 -0.28 -7.94
C GLY A 648 9.60 -1.58 -7.48
N ASP A 649 9.01 -2.24 -6.48
CA ASP A 649 9.18 -3.67 -6.14
C ASP A 649 8.02 -4.49 -6.72
N THR A 650 8.23 -5.79 -6.95
CA THR A 650 7.21 -6.73 -7.43
C THR A 650 6.38 -7.34 -6.31
N ARG A 651 6.68 -7.04 -5.04
CA ARG A 651 6.03 -7.63 -3.87
C ARG A 651 4.64 -7.04 -3.56
N TRP A 652 3.66 -7.94 -3.42
CA TRP A 652 2.29 -7.66 -2.97
C TRP A 652 2.06 -8.26 -1.59
N GLU A 653 1.71 -7.44 -0.61
CA GLU A 653 1.35 -7.90 0.73
C GLU A 653 -0.03 -8.57 0.71
N ILE A 654 -0.16 -9.75 1.33
CA ILE A 654 -1.46 -10.41 1.51
C ILE A 654 -2.18 -9.74 2.69
N THR A 655 -3.43 -9.33 2.46
CA THR A 655 -4.32 -8.69 3.44
C THR A 655 -5.34 -9.70 3.97
N SER A 656 -6.46 -9.24 4.54
CA SER A 656 -7.64 -10.08 4.81
C SER A 656 -8.77 -9.71 3.85
N PRO A 657 -9.17 -10.61 2.91
CA PRO A 657 -10.23 -10.32 1.95
C PRO A 657 -11.57 -10.04 2.63
N VAL A 658 -12.37 -9.16 2.03
CA VAL A 658 -13.78 -8.92 2.41
C VAL A 658 -14.71 -9.98 1.79
N PHE A 659 -14.38 -10.45 0.60
CA PHE A 659 -15.20 -11.38 -0.20
C PHE A 659 -14.71 -12.83 -0.08
N ASP A 660 -15.60 -13.80 -0.27
CA ASP A 660 -15.27 -15.23 -0.24
C ASP A 660 -14.43 -15.65 -1.45
N LYS A 661 -14.61 -14.95 -2.57
CA LYS A 661 -13.87 -15.20 -3.80
C LYS A 661 -13.69 -13.91 -4.59
N VAL A 662 -12.48 -13.70 -5.10
CA VAL A 662 -12.11 -12.59 -5.97
C VAL A 662 -11.39 -13.16 -7.18
N VAL A 663 -11.88 -12.88 -8.39
CA VAL A 663 -11.29 -13.33 -9.65
C VAL A 663 -10.83 -12.11 -10.43
N MET A 664 -9.52 -11.96 -10.58
CA MET A 664 -8.91 -10.91 -11.40
C MET A 664 -8.65 -11.47 -12.81
N GLN A 665 -9.18 -10.81 -13.83
CA GLN A 665 -8.88 -11.10 -15.23
C GLN A 665 -7.54 -10.48 -15.59
N LEU A 666 -6.63 -11.30 -16.12
CA LEU A 666 -5.28 -10.87 -16.48
C LEU A 666 -5.22 -10.55 -17.97
N ASP A 667 -4.40 -9.55 -18.32
CA ASP A 667 -4.19 -9.17 -19.72
C ASP A 667 -3.27 -10.19 -20.43
N PRO A 668 -3.72 -10.84 -21.52
CA PRO A 668 -2.93 -11.89 -22.17
C PRO A 668 -1.65 -11.38 -22.86
N HIS A 669 -1.49 -10.08 -23.06
CA HIS A 669 -0.24 -9.50 -23.57
C HIS A 669 0.84 -9.40 -22.48
N TYR A 670 0.43 -9.15 -21.23
CA TYR A 670 1.35 -8.96 -20.09
C TYR A 670 1.36 -10.14 -19.10
N ALA A 671 0.45 -11.09 -19.24
CA ALA A 671 0.27 -12.23 -18.33
C ALA A 671 0.36 -13.57 -19.08
N LYS A 672 0.90 -14.58 -18.40
CA LYS A 672 0.86 -15.98 -18.89
C LYS A 672 -0.47 -16.64 -18.55
N GLY A 673 -1.04 -16.28 -17.39
CA GLY A 673 -2.32 -16.77 -16.92
C GLY A 673 -3.49 -15.98 -17.49
N LYS A 674 -4.69 -16.59 -17.49
CA LYS A 674 -5.94 -15.90 -17.86
C LYS A 674 -6.58 -15.18 -16.67
N THR A 675 -6.45 -15.78 -15.49
CA THR A 675 -7.04 -15.27 -14.25
C THR A 675 -6.16 -15.60 -13.06
N PHE A 676 -6.14 -14.69 -12.09
CA PHE A 676 -5.68 -14.98 -10.74
C PHE A 676 -6.88 -14.94 -9.79
N THR A 677 -7.05 -15.97 -8.97
CA THR A 677 -8.20 -16.10 -8.07
C THR A 677 -7.74 -16.17 -6.62
N ILE A 678 -8.35 -15.37 -5.76
CA ILE A 678 -8.22 -15.47 -4.30
C ILE A 678 -9.51 -16.09 -3.76
N ILE A 679 -9.42 -17.16 -2.98
CA ILE A 679 -10.55 -17.83 -2.33
C ILE A 679 -10.34 -17.74 -0.82
N ALA A 680 -11.27 -17.13 -0.09
CA ALA A 680 -11.27 -17.07 1.36
C ALA A 680 -12.33 -18.03 1.94
N ARG A 681 -11.89 -19.20 2.39
CA ARG A 681 -12.75 -20.21 3.03
C ARG A 681 -13.11 -19.77 4.44
N ASN A 682 -14.38 -19.96 4.82
CA ASN A 682 -14.92 -19.57 6.13
C ASN A 682 -14.82 -18.06 6.42
N ASN A 683 -14.77 -17.20 5.40
CA ASN A 683 -14.68 -15.76 5.59
C ASN A 683 -15.97 -15.21 6.22
N SER A 684 -15.83 -14.26 7.14
CA SER A 684 -16.94 -13.51 7.72
C SER A 684 -16.40 -12.24 8.37
N ARG A 685 -17.27 -11.39 8.92
CA ARG A 685 -16.85 -10.23 9.73
C ARG A 685 -16.07 -10.65 10.98
N GLU A 686 -16.37 -11.83 11.54
CA GLU A 686 -15.63 -12.39 12.68
C GLU A 686 -14.37 -13.14 12.23
N ASN A 687 -14.48 -13.95 11.17
CA ASN A 687 -13.40 -14.78 10.65
C ASN A 687 -12.51 -13.98 9.68
N LYS A 688 -11.69 -13.10 10.24
CA LYS A 688 -10.80 -12.22 9.48
C LYS A 688 -9.33 -12.64 9.45
N TYR A 689 -8.93 -13.63 10.25
CA TYR A 689 -7.54 -14.02 10.36
C TYR A 689 -7.23 -15.23 9.49
N ILE A 690 -6.16 -15.19 8.72
CA ILE A 690 -5.69 -16.30 7.90
C ILE A 690 -5.01 -17.33 8.81
N GLN A 691 -5.52 -18.56 8.78
CA GLN A 691 -5.03 -19.70 9.57
C GLN A 691 -4.02 -20.54 8.79
N SER A 692 -4.24 -20.66 7.48
CA SER A 692 -3.34 -21.32 6.53
C SER A 692 -3.65 -20.81 5.12
N ALA A 693 -2.70 -21.00 4.20
CA ALA A 693 -2.90 -20.70 2.80
C ALA A 693 -2.31 -21.79 1.90
N SER A 694 -2.83 -21.88 0.68
CA SER A 694 -2.22 -22.65 -0.40
C SER A 694 -2.20 -21.83 -1.68
N LEU A 695 -1.12 -21.95 -2.46
CA LEU A 695 -0.98 -21.36 -3.78
C LEU A 695 -0.91 -22.50 -4.80
N ASN A 696 -1.88 -22.56 -5.70
CA ASN A 696 -2.01 -23.62 -6.70
C ASN A 696 -2.00 -25.04 -6.08
N GLY A 697 -2.67 -25.18 -4.93
CA GLY A 697 -2.78 -26.44 -4.17
C GLY A 697 -1.57 -26.80 -3.33
N GLN A 698 -0.49 -26.01 -3.36
CA GLN A 698 0.70 -26.22 -2.54
C GLN A 698 0.65 -25.35 -1.28
N SER A 699 1.10 -25.87 -0.15
CA SER A 699 1.16 -25.13 1.12
C SER A 699 1.92 -23.81 0.95
N TYR A 700 1.32 -22.71 1.41
CA TYR A 700 1.86 -21.37 1.27
C TYR A 700 1.88 -20.65 2.61
N ASN A 701 3.09 -20.33 3.09
CA ASN A 701 3.29 -19.75 4.42
C ASN A 701 3.94 -18.36 4.41
N LYS A 702 3.95 -17.70 3.25
CA LYS A 702 4.36 -16.29 3.13
C LYS A 702 3.13 -15.39 3.25
N CYS A 703 3.32 -14.20 3.81
CA CYS A 703 2.30 -13.14 3.90
C CYS A 703 2.33 -12.17 2.71
N TRP A 704 2.91 -12.57 1.59
CA TRP A 704 3.07 -11.74 0.39
C TRP A 704 3.15 -12.63 -0.85
N LEU A 705 2.86 -12.09 -2.03
CA LEU A 705 3.05 -12.71 -3.34
C LEU A 705 4.03 -11.88 -4.17
N ASP A 706 4.76 -12.51 -5.08
CA ASP A 706 5.43 -11.77 -6.15
C ASP A 706 4.42 -11.46 -7.28
N HIS A 707 4.58 -10.32 -7.96
CA HIS A 707 3.74 -9.96 -9.10
C HIS A 707 3.78 -11.05 -10.19
N ALA A 708 4.92 -11.70 -10.41
CA ALA A 708 5.02 -12.79 -11.38
C ALA A 708 4.14 -14.00 -10.98
N ASP A 709 3.94 -14.28 -9.69
CA ASP A 709 3.04 -15.33 -9.22
C ASP A 709 1.58 -15.01 -9.58
N ILE A 710 1.19 -13.73 -9.46
CA ILE A 710 -0.14 -13.25 -9.86
C ILE A 710 -0.29 -13.36 -11.39
N MET A 711 0.67 -12.86 -12.15
CA MET A 711 0.62 -12.82 -13.63
C MET A 711 0.81 -14.19 -14.30
N ALA A 712 1.33 -15.19 -13.59
CA ALA A 712 1.27 -16.58 -14.01
C ALA A 712 -0.17 -17.14 -14.01
N GLY A 713 -1.07 -16.49 -13.28
CA GLY A 713 -2.42 -16.98 -12.99
C GLY A 713 -2.42 -18.13 -11.99
N GLY A 714 -3.61 -18.49 -11.54
CA GLY A 714 -3.77 -19.56 -10.56
C GLY A 714 -4.76 -19.22 -9.45
N VAL A 715 -4.62 -19.94 -8.33
CA VAL A 715 -5.51 -19.84 -7.17
C VAL A 715 -4.70 -19.73 -5.88
N LEU A 716 -4.88 -18.63 -5.16
CA LEU A 716 -4.52 -18.50 -3.76
C LEU A 716 -5.75 -18.84 -2.91
N GLU A 717 -5.71 -19.93 -2.15
CA GLU A 717 -6.77 -20.30 -1.21
C GLU A 717 -6.31 -20.00 0.22
N LEU A 718 -7.14 -19.27 0.97
CA LEU A 718 -6.93 -18.83 2.33
C LEU A 718 -7.99 -19.48 3.23
N ASN A 719 -7.58 -20.12 4.32
CA ASN A 719 -8.49 -20.62 5.34
C ASN A 719 -8.60 -19.58 6.45
N MET A 720 -9.79 -19.02 6.64
CA MET A 720 -10.03 -17.94 7.60
C MET A 720 -10.49 -18.47 8.96
N GLY A 721 -10.26 -17.69 10.01
CA GLY A 721 -10.64 -17.99 11.39
C GLY A 721 -10.80 -16.74 12.25
N LYS A 722 -11.43 -16.91 13.42
CA LYS A 722 -11.80 -15.81 14.33
C LYS A 722 -10.65 -15.27 15.16
N SER A 723 -9.65 -16.09 15.44
CA SER A 723 -8.48 -15.73 16.25
C SER A 723 -7.20 -15.68 15.41
N PRO A 724 -6.23 -14.81 15.74
CA PRO A 724 -4.94 -14.77 15.07
C PRO A 724 -4.21 -16.13 15.08
N ALA A 725 -3.73 -16.57 13.91
CA ALA A 725 -2.75 -17.65 13.83
C ALA A 725 -1.34 -17.06 13.91
N MET A 726 -0.72 -17.12 15.10
CA MET A 726 0.59 -16.51 15.36
C MET A 726 1.73 -17.13 14.54
N SER A 727 1.52 -18.32 13.96
CA SER A 727 2.52 -19.05 13.18
C SER A 727 2.41 -18.88 11.67
N TRP A 728 1.33 -18.31 11.13
CA TRP A 728 1.15 -18.18 9.68
C TRP A 728 1.76 -16.87 9.17
N GLY A 729 2.45 -16.91 8.02
CA GLY A 729 2.93 -15.70 7.36
C GLY A 729 4.12 -15.02 8.06
N VAL A 730 4.74 -15.68 9.04
CA VAL A 730 5.94 -15.21 9.75
C VAL A 730 7.24 -15.72 9.12
N GLU A 731 7.16 -16.66 8.18
CA GLU A 731 8.30 -17.09 7.36
C GLU A 731 8.62 -16.02 6.32
N GLY A 732 9.68 -15.25 6.57
CA GLY A 732 10.07 -14.14 5.72
C GLY A 732 10.90 -13.05 6.39
N VAL A 733 11.03 -13.07 7.72
CA VAL A 733 12.13 -12.38 8.41
C VAL A 733 13.34 -13.30 8.30
N SER A 734 14.09 -13.25 7.19
CA SER A 734 15.26 -14.10 7.03
C SER A 734 16.28 -13.77 8.11
N GLN A 735 16.57 -14.74 8.98
CA GLN A 735 17.69 -14.69 9.90
C GLN A 735 18.45 -16.01 9.74
N ASP A 736 19.71 -15.86 9.36
CA ASP A 736 20.59 -16.94 8.94
C ASP A 736 20.79 -17.97 10.06
N VAL A 737 20.29 -19.18 9.84
CA VAL A 737 20.69 -20.37 10.58
C VAL A 737 21.76 -21.09 9.76
N ASP A 738 22.98 -21.11 10.25
CA ASP A 738 24.04 -21.90 9.61
C ASP A 738 24.02 -23.32 10.18
N THR A 739 24.19 -24.33 9.31
CA THR A 739 24.60 -25.66 9.75
C THR A 739 26.06 -25.85 9.37
N VAL A 740 26.94 -25.92 10.37
CA VAL A 740 28.37 -26.12 10.17
C VAL A 740 28.76 -27.57 10.44
N VAL A 741 29.78 -28.02 9.74
CA VAL A 741 30.45 -29.31 9.97
C VAL A 741 31.84 -28.98 10.50
N THR A 742 32.14 -29.39 11.72
CA THR A 742 33.44 -29.18 12.37
C THR A 742 34.16 -30.52 12.49
N TYR A 743 35.50 -30.51 12.46
CA TYR A 743 36.29 -31.72 12.63
C TYR A 743 36.83 -31.81 14.06
N SER A 744 36.56 -32.93 14.75
CA SER A 744 37.16 -33.22 16.06
C SER A 744 38.48 -33.96 15.87
N ALA A 745 39.58 -33.33 16.25
CA ALA A 745 40.89 -33.97 16.20
C ALA A 745 41.00 -35.09 17.24
N ALA A 746 40.39 -34.90 18.41
CA ALA A 746 40.38 -35.89 19.49
C ALA A 746 39.57 -37.16 19.16
N MET A 747 38.56 -37.06 18.29
CA MET A 747 37.71 -38.20 17.91
C MET A 747 37.88 -38.66 16.46
N HIS A 748 38.71 -37.98 15.66
CA HIS A 748 38.94 -38.25 14.24
C HIS A 748 37.66 -38.35 13.40
N LYS A 749 36.71 -37.42 13.63
CA LYS A 749 35.44 -37.40 12.90
C LYS A 749 34.85 -36.01 12.76
N GLU A 750 34.00 -35.86 11.76
CA GLU A 750 33.17 -34.68 11.58
C GLU A 750 31.95 -34.69 12.51
N ILE A 751 31.62 -33.52 13.06
CA ILE A 751 30.51 -33.31 13.98
C ILE A 751 29.77 -32.05 13.55
N LYS A 752 28.44 -32.11 13.54
CA LYS A 752 27.61 -30.97 13.12
C LYS A 752 27.31 -30.04 14.28
N ALA A 753 27.12 -28.76 13.98
CA ALA A 753 26.52 -27.80 14.89
C ALA A 753 25.59 -26.86 14.12
N VAL A 754 24.50 -26.44 14.76
CA VAL A 754 23.72 -25.29 14.28
C VAL A 754 24.26 -24.02 14.94
N VAL A 755 24.42 -22.95 14.15
CA VAL A 755 24.72 -21.61 14.65
C VAL A 755 23.56 -20.69 14.29
N ILE A 756 22.87 -20.18 15.30
CA ILE A 756 21.80 -19.19 15.16
C ILE A 756 22.43 -17.80 15.32
N LYS A 757 22.36 -17.00 14.25
CA LYS A 757 22.86 -15.62 14.24
C LYS A 757 21.74 -14.63 14.57
N PRO A 758 22.01 -13.60 15.39
CA PRO A 758 21.09 -12.48 15.51
C PRO A 758 21.01 -11.73 14.17
N ALA A 759 19.87 -11.09 13.88
CA ALA A 759 19.60 -10.36 12.64
C ALA A 759 20.69 -9.33 12.30
N ALA A 760 21.25 -8.69 13.32
CA ALA A 760 22.27 -7.66 13.19
C ALA A 760 23.69 -8.21 12.95
N TYR A 761 23.90 -9.53 12.90
CA TYR A 761 25.22 -10.17 12.88
C TYR A 761 26.17 -9.65 11.77
N GLN A 762 25.61 -9.35 10.59
CA GLN A 762 26.37 -8.83 9.43
C GLN A 762 26.91 -7.39 9.66
N GLN A 763 26.33 -6.62 10.59
CA GLN A 763 26.60 -5.19 10.78
C GLN A 763 27.71 -4.88 11.82
N GLY A 764 28.22 -5.89 12.54
CA GLY A 764 29.44 -5.79 13.36
C GLY A 764 29.26 -5.38 14.83
N SER A 765 30.38 -5.42 15.58
CA SER A 765 30.58 -5.74 17.01
C SER A 765 30.59 -7.25 17.30
N PRO A 766 31.52 -7.76 18.14
CA PRO A 766 31.55 -9.17 18.51
C PRO A 766 30.42 -9.53 19.49
N TYR A 767 29.92 -10.77 19.41
CA TYR A 767 28.73 -11.23 20.14
C TYR A 767 29.10 -12.18 21.28
N PRO A 768 28.41 -12.12 22.44
CA PRO A 768 28.42 -13.22 23.39
C PRO A 768 27.89 -14.50 22.75
N VAL A 769 28.35 -15.66 23.23
CA VAL A 769 27.99 -16.98 22.70
C VAL A 769 27.36 -17.83 23.79
N VAL A 770 26.21 -18.42 23.50
CA VAL A 770 25.56 -19.44 24.34
C VAL A 770 25.64 -20.79 23.63
N TYR A 771 26.31 -21.76 24.25
CA TYR A 771 26.35 -23.14 23.80
C TYR A 771 25.15 -23.89 24.38
N LEU A 772 24.27 -24.42 23.53
CA LEU A 772 22.99 -25.00 23.89
C LEU A 772 22.94 -26.50 23.57
N LEU A 773 23.08 -27.33 24.60
CA LEU A 773 23.27 -28.78 24.49
C LEU A 773 21.93 -29.53 24.48
N HIS A 774 21.83 -30.56 23.64
CA HIS A 774 20.63 -31.39 23.53
C HIS A 774 20.64 -32.56 24.54
N GLY A 775 19.47 -33.16 24.76
CA GLY A 775 19.29 -34.31 25.64
C GLY A 775 19.71 -35.65 25.02
N TYR A 776 19.58 -36.71 25.82
CA TYR A 776 19.76 -38.08 25.34
C TYR A 776 18.81 -38.35 24.17
N SER A 777 19.26 -39.11 23.17
CA SER A 777 18.59 -39.36 21.87
C SER A 777 18.44 -38.17 20.92
N GLY A 778 18.86 -36.97 21.32
CA GLY A 778 18.80 -35.77 20.47
C GLY A 778 19.99 -35.60 19.52
N ASN A 779 20.01 -34.49 18.80
CA ASN A 779 21.09 -34.07 17.89
C ASN A 779 21.15 -32.53 17.78
N TYR A 780 22.14 -32.02 17.03
CA TYR A 780 22.39 -30.59 16.80
C TYR A 780 21.18 -29.76 16.33
N SER A 781 20.20 -30.38 15.65
CA SER A 781 19.05 -29.68 15.07
C SER A 781 17.82 -29.62 15.97
N ASP A 782 17.79 -30.36 17.08
CA ASP A 782 16.59 -30.54 17.90
C ASP A 782 16.08 -29.22 18.47
N TRP A 783 16.97 -28.40 19.02
CA TRP A 783 16.64 -27.11 19.58
C TRP A 783 16.00 -26.18 18.54
N VAL A 784 16.56 -26.11 17.34
CA VAL A 784 16.06 -25.24 16.27
C VAL A 784 14.71 -25.74 15.73
N LYS A 785 14.51 -27.06 15.67
CA LYS A 785 13.26 -27.67 15.18
C LYS A 785 12.12 -27.60 16.20
N LYS A 786 12.42 -27.82 17.47
CA LYS A 786 11.42 -27.95 18.53
C LYS A 786 11.18 -26.65 19.28
N VAL A 787 12.12 -25.71 19.22
CA VAL A 787 11.99 -24.38 19.81
C VAL A 787 12.32 -23.30 18.76
N PRO A 788 11.44 -23.06 17.77
CA PRO A 788 11.68 -22.05 16.72
C PRO A 788 11.93 -20.64 17.28
N ALA A 789 11.36 -20.34 18.46
CA ALA A 789 11.54 -19.08 19.19
C ALA A 789 13.00 -18.78 19.57
N LEU A 790 13.91 -19.76 19.53
CA LEU A 790 15.35 -19.51 19.76
C LEU A 790 15.94 -18.46 18.82
N LYS A 791 15.40 -18.32 17.60
CA LYS A 791 15.80 -17.27 16.67
C LYS A 791 15.47 -15.88 17.21
N GLU A 792 14.25 -15.72 17.73
CA GLU A 792 13.81 -14.48 18.37
C GLU A 792 14.59 -14.17 19.65
N TYR A 793 15.00 -15.20 20.40
CA TYR A 793 15.80 -15.00 21.60
C TYR A 793 17.26 -14.60 21.27
N ALA A 794 17.86 -15.21 20.24
CA ALA A 794 19.19 -14.81 19.76
C ALA A 794 19.20 -13.31 19.39
N ASP A 795 18.15 -12.86 18.69
CA ASP A 795 17.89 -11.46 18.38
C ASP A 795 17.69 -10.59 19.62
N ARG A 796 16.71 -10.94 20.45
CA ARG A 796 16.29 -10.16 21.61
C ARG A 796 17.44 -9.89 22.57
N TYR A 797 18.29 -10.89 22.77
CA TYR A 797 19.41 -10.82 23.70
C TYR A 797 20.74 -10.50 23.03
N ASN A 798 20.75 -10.35 21.70
CA ASN A 798 21.91 -10.05 20.89
C ASN A 798 23.09 -11.02 21.13
N VAL A 799 22.81 -12.33 21.01
CA VAL A 799 23.77 -13.41 21.26
C VAL A 799 23.82 -14.41 20.10
N LEU A 800 24.96 -15.06 19.93
CA LEU A 800 25.08 -16.26 19.10
C LEU A 800 24.63 -17.49 19.90
N ILE A 801 23.80 -18.34 19.31
CA ILE A 801 23.41 -19.62 19.93
C ILE A 801 24.00 -20.77 19.11
N VAL A 802 24.84 -21.59 19.75
CA VAL A 802 25.51 -22.73 19.11
C VAL A 802 24.95 -24.03 19.67
N CYS A 803 24.35 -24.85 18.81
CA CYS A 803 23.75 -26.14 19.17
C CYS A 803 24.59 -27.28 18.58
N PRO A 804 25.56 -27.86 19.33
CA PRO A 804 26.40 -28.94 18.81
C PRO A 804 25.72 -30.31 18.85
N ASP A 805 26.14 -31.19 17.94
CA ASP A 805 25.82 -32.61 18.00
C ASP A 805 26.65 -33.27 19.11
N GLY A 806 25.99 -33.60 20.21
CA GLY A 806 26.52 -34.37 21.33
C GLY A 806 26.36 -35.88 21.15
N ASN A 807 25.89 -36.37 20.00
CA ASN A 807 25.59 -37.77 19.72
C ASN A 807 24.54 -38.38 20.69
N PHE A 808 24.05 -39.57 20.36
CA PHE A 808 22.86 -40.17 20.98
C PHE A 808 22.93 -40.30 22.52
N GLY A 809 24.13 -40.40 23.10
CA GLY A 809 24.31 -40.61 24.54
C GLY A 809 25.71 -40.29 25.03
N SER A 810 26.28 -39.13 24.68
CA SER A 810 27.66 -38.83 25.09
C SER A 810 27.81 -38.40 26.54
N TRP A 811 26.76 -37.84 27.14
CA TRP A 811 26.82 -37.15 28.43
C TRP A 811 27.88 -36.03 28.49
N TYR A 812 28.37 -35.62 27.32
CA TYR A 812 29.34 -34.56 27.12
C TYR A 812 30.64 -34.71 27.93
N PHE A 813 31.03 -35.94 28.27
CA PHE A 813 32.29 -36.23 28.95
C PHE A 813 33.31 -36.95 28.05
N ASP A 814 34.56 -36.94 28.46
CA ASP A 814 35.60 -37.80 27.89
C ASP A 814 35.56 -39.15 28.59
N SER A 815 35.27 -40.22 27.84
CA SER A 815 35.14 -41.55 28.41
C SER A 815 36.49 -42.08 28.91
N PRO A 816 36.56 -42.61 30.14
CA PRO A 816 37.72 -43.35 30.64
C PRO A 816 37.78 -44.81 30.15
N VAL A 817 36.76 -45.27 29.40
CA VAL A 817 36.63 -46.65 28.90
C VAL A 817 36.76 -46.72 27.37
N ASP A 818 36.24 -45.71 26.66
CA ASP A 818 36.30 -45.62 25.20
C ASP A 818 37.12 -44.39 24.78
N SER A 819 38.33 -44.62 24.29
CA SER A 819 39.25 -43.55 23.86
C SER A 819 38.74 -42.76 22.66
N THR A 820 37.79 -43.29 21.87
CA THR A 820 37.18 -42.61 20.73
C THR A 820 36.08 -41.63 21.13
N TRP A 821 35.78 -41.54 22.42
CA TRP A 821 34.64 -40.80 22.95
C TRP A 821 35.11 -39.61 23.80
N LYS A 822 35.33 -38.47 23.13
CA LYS A 822 35.97 -37.27 23.70
C LYS A 822 35.11 -36.00 23.58
N TYR A 823 33.88 -36.05 24.10
CA TYR A 823 32.92 -34.94 23.95
C TYR A 823 33.16 -33.76 24.91
N GLU A 824 33.89 -33.97 26.01
CA GLU A 824 34.35 -32.85 26.85
C GLU A 824 35.43 -32.06 26.13
N THR A 825 36.40 -32.77 25.53
CA THR A 825 37.43 -32.13 24.71
C THR A 825 36.83 -31.41 23.51
N TYR A 826 35.91 -32.05 22.78
CA TYR A 826 35.30 -31.44 21.61
C TYR A 826 34.47 -30.19 21.95
N VAL A 827 33.48 -30.28 22.84
CA VAL A 827 32.58 -29.15 23.14
C VAL A 827 33.30 -28.06 23.96
N GLY A 828 34.16 -28.44 24.90
CA GLY A 828 34.85 -27.49 25.78
C GLY A 828 36.02 -26.76 25.11
N LYS A 829 36.58 -27.29 24.02
CA LYS A 829 37.80 -26.73 23.38
C LYS A 829 37.71 -26.63 21.87
N GLU A 830 37.54 -27.74 21.16
CA GLU A 830 37.65 -27.78 19.69
C GLU A 830 36.54 -26.97 19.02
N LEU A 831 35.29 -27.15 19.46
CA LEU A 831 34.15 -26.40 18.95
C LEU A 831 34.24 -24.92 19.33
N VAL A 832 34.62 -24.60 20.57
CA VAL A 832 34.77 -23.21 21.01
C VAL A 832 35.77 -22.49 20.13
N LYS A 833 36.93 -23.11 19.89
CA LYS A 833 37.95 -22.58 18.99
C LYS A 833 37.40 -22.40 17.57
N TYR A 834 36.69 -23.39 17.03
CA TYR A 834 36.09 -23.26 15.70
C TYR A 834 35.14 -22.06 15.62
N ILE A 835 34.25 -21.90 16.59
CA ILE A 835 33.28 -20.82 16.62
C ILE A 835 33.97 -19.46 16.71
N ASP A 836 34.97 -19.31 17.58
CA ASP A 836 35.73 -18.06 17.68
C ASP A 836 36.54 -17.74 16.40
N ASP A 837 37.04 -18.76 15.70
CA ASP A 837 37.80 -18.57 14.46
C ASP A 837 36.91 -18.18 13.26
N HIS A 838 35.64 -18.59 13.26
CA HIS A 838 34.73 -18.46 12.10
C HIS A 838 33.58 -17.47 12.31
N TYR A 839 33.30 -17.10 13.55
CA TYR A 839 32.22 -16.18 13.91
C TYR A 839 32.74 -14.99 14.73
N LYS A 840 32.04 -13.84 14.64
CA LYS A 840 32.35 -12.64 15.41
C LYS A 840 31.91 -12.83 16.86
N THR A 841 32.75 -13.43 17.69
CA THR A 841 32.45 -13.67 19.11
C THR A 841 33.18 -12.69 20.02
N LEU A 842 32.68 -12.49 21.25
CA LEU A 842 33.47 -11.94 22.36
C LEU A 842 34.34 -13.07 22.93
N PRO A 843 35.63 -13.13 22.58
CA PRO A 843 36.44 -14.28 22.95
C PRO A 843 36.82 -14.18 24.42
N GLY A 844 36.32 -15.10 25.23
CA GLY A 844 36.67 -15.24 26.64
C GLY A 844 35.46 -15.64 27.49
N ARG A 845 35.72 -16.11 28.71
CA ARG A 845 34.64 -16.56 29.61
C ARG A 845 33.55 -15.52 29.87
N LYS A 846 33.91 -14.23 29.90
CA LYS A 846 32.95 -13.13 30.11
C LYS A 846 31.92 -12.99 28.99
N GLY A 847 32.24 -13.48 27.79
CA GLY A 847 31.34 -13.51 26.64
C GLY A 847 30.80 -14.90 26.32
N ARG A 848 30.96 -15.90 27.21
CA ARG A 848 30.53 -17.28 26.93
C ARG A 848 29.71 -17.89 28.05
N ALA A 849 28.56 -18.45 27.67
CA ALA A 849 27.72 -19.26 28.53
C ALA A 849 27.44 -20.64 27.91
N ILE A 850 27.07 -21.61 28.75
CA ILE A 850 26.68 -22.96 28.30
C ILE A 850 25.46 -23.45 29.07
N THR A 851 24.49 -24.04 28.38
CA THR A 851 23.31 -24.67 29.00
C THR A 851 22.83 -25.86 28.18
N GLY A 852 21.86 -26.62 28.70
CA GLY A 852 21.20 -27.69 27.97
C GLY A 852 20.08 -28.35 28.76
N LEU A 853 19.40 -29.29 28.11
CA LEU A 853 18.32 -30.07 28.72
C LEU A 853 18.77 -31.50 29.05
N SER A 854 18.30 -32.10 30.14
CA SER A 854 18.51 -33.52 30.47
C SER A 854 20.01 -33.92 30.47
N MET A 855 20.44 -34.81 29.58
CA MET A 855 21.85 -35.13 29.33
C MET A 855 22.69 -33.88 29.01
N GLY A 856 22.15 -32.93 28.24
CA GLY A 856 22.78 -31.65 27.94
C GLY A 856 22.84 -30.72 29.15
N GLY A 857 21.86 -30.77 30.05
CA GLY A 857 21.89 -30.01 31.31
C GLY A 857 22.98 -30.52 32.26
N HIS A 858 23.16 -31.85 32.32
CA HIS A 858 24.34 -32.46 32.94
C HIS A 858 25.63 -31.96 32.28
N GLY A 859 25.72 -32.09 30.96
CA GLY A 859 26.90 -31.71 30.19
C GLY A 859 27.30 -30.25 30.39
N ALA A 860 26.34 -29.33 30.39
CA ALA A 860 26.60 -27.91 30.53
C ALA A 860 27.25 -27.57 31.88
N LEU A 861 26.67 -28.05 32.99
CA LEU A 861 27.26 -27.83 34.32
C LEU A 861 28.58 -28.60 34.50
N PHE A 862 28.66 -29.84 34.01
CA PHE A 862 29.88 -30.65 34.09
C PHE A 862 31.06 -29.96 33.39
N LEU A 863 30.84 -29.46 32.17
CA LEU A 863 31.86 -28.73 31.41
C LEU A 863 32.19 -27.40 32.06
N ALA A 864 31.20 -26.61 32.48
CA ALA A 864 31.45 -25.31 33.07
C ALA A 864 32.21 -25.39 34.41
N PHE A 865 31.96 -26.42 35.23
CA PHE A 865 32.66 -26.58 36.51
C PHE A 865 34.14 -26.95 36.30
N ARG A 866 34.46 -27.64 35.20
CA ARG A 866 35.82 -28.11 34.88
C ARG A 866 36.60 -27.12 34.02
N HIS A 867 35.92 -26.36 33.17
CA HIS A 867 36.48 -25.40 32.21
C HIS A 867 36.01 -23.98 32.54
N GLN A 868 36.19 -23.55 33.79
CA GLN A 868 35.86 -22.19 34.25
C GLN A 868 36.68 -21.13 33.49
N ASP A 869 37.84 -21.48 32.96
CA ASP A 869 38.61 -20.61 32.05
C ASP A 869 37.89 -20.33 30.71
N VAL A 870 36.99 -21.22 30.28
CA VAL A 870 36.25 -21.12 29.02
C VAL A 870 34.88 -20.48 29.20
N PHE A 871 34.14 -20.87 30.24
CA PHE A 871 32.75 -20.44 30.48
C PHE A 871 32.62 -19.54 31.72
N GLY A 872 31.89 -18.43 31.56
CA GLY A 872 31.64 -17.46 32.63
C GLY A 872 30.26 -17.60 33.28
N ALA A 873 29.30 -18.15 32.54
CA ALA A 873 27.99 -18.52 33.06
C ALA A 873 27.59 -19.92 32.58
N ALA A 874 26.77 -20.61 33.37
CA ALA A 874 26.29 -21.95 33.05
C ALA A 874 24.86 -22.16 33.51
N GLY A 875 24.16 -23.05 32.81
CA GLY A 875 22.89 -23.54 33.30
C GLY A 875 22.49 -24.95 32.92
N SER A 876 21.37 -25.39 33.47
CA SER A 876 20.85 -26.75 33.30
C SER A 876 19.33 -26.79 33.44
N MET A 877 18.65 -27.39 32.47
CA MET A 877 17.21 -27.62 32.48
C MET A 877 16.95 -29.12 32.67
N SER A 878 16.33 -29.51 33.78
CA SER A 878 16.09 -30.91 34.12
C SER A 878 17.34 -31.80 34.00
N GLY A 879 18.49 -31.29 34.42
CA GLY A 879 19.77 -31.98 34.21
C GLY A 879 19.89 -33.25 35.03
N GLY A 880 20.53 -34.28 34.48
CA GLY A 880 20.97 -35.46 35.22
C GLY A 880 22.17 -35.16 36.13
N VAL A 881 22.02 -34.21 37.07
CA VAL A 881 23.12 -33.64 37.86
C VAL A 881 23.73 -34.63 38.87
N ASP A 882 23.01 -35.69 39.20
CA ASP A 882 23.55 -36.90 39.83
C ASP A 882 23.10 -38.13 39.04
N ILE A 883 24.05 -38.80 38.40
CA ILE A 883 23.78 -39.97 37.55
C ILE A 883 23.82 -41.29 38.33
N ARG A 884 24.37 -41.29 39.55
CA ARG A 884 24.57 -42.50 40.37
C ARG A 884 23.27 -43.23 40.75
N PRO A 885 22.14 -42.54 40.99
CA PRO A 885 20.86 -43.22 41.26
C PRO A 885 20.30 -43.97 40.05
N PHE A 886 20.86 -43.78 38.85
CA PHE A 886 20.34 -44.31 37.58
C PHE A 886 21.38 -45.18 36.83
N PRO A 887 22.04 -46.16 37.49
CA PRO A 887 23.22 -46.82 36.92
C PRO A 887 22.92 -47.72 35.71
N LYS A 888 21.64 -48.09 35.52
CA LYS A 888 21.15 -48.95 34.44
C LYS A 888 20.51 -48.17 33.29
N ASN A 889 20.47 -46.84 33.36
CA ASN A 889 19.79 -45.99 32.39
C ASN A 889 20.78 -45.36 31.39
N TRP A 890 20.29 -45.09 30.18
CA TRP A 890 20.97 -44.29 29.14
C TRP A 890 22.37 -44.78 28.72
N ASP A 891 22.67 -46.06 28.92
CA ASP A 891 23.94 -46.71 28.58
C ASP A 891 25.20 -46.01 29.14
N ILE A 892 25.08 -45.24 30.22
CA ILE A 892 26.22 -44.51 30.83
C ILE A 892 27.35 -45.48 31.21
N ALA A 893 26.98 -46.68 31.68
CA ALA A 893 27.94 -47.73 32.04
C ALA A 893 28.85 -48.15 30.88
N ARG A 894 28.43 -48.01 29.62
CA ARG A 894 29.31 -48.27 28.45
C ARG A 894 30.46 -47.27 28.37
N ARG A 895 30.30 -46.08 28.96
CA ARG A 895 31.29 -45.01 28.93
C ARG A 895 32.08 -44.89 30.22
N LEU A 896 31.51 -45.21 31.37
CA LEU A 896 32.20 -45.10 32.66
C LEU A 896 32.66 -46.45 33.24
N GLY A 897 32.11 -47.57 32.74
CA GLY A 897 32.12 -48.87 33.41
C GLY A 897 30.91 -49.01 34.35
N SER A 898 30.65 -50.21 34.86
CA SER A 898 29.56 -50.43 35.83
C SER A 898 29.81 -49.66 37.13
N LEU A 899 28.73 -49.16 37.76
CA LEU A 899 28.82 -48.43 39.03
C LEU A 899 29.48 -49.29 40.12
N ASP A 900 29.13 -50.57 40.19
CA ASP A 900 29.64 -51.50 41.21
C ASP A 900 31.16 -51.70 41.11
N SER A 901 31.70 -51.72 39.88
CA SER A 901 33.14 -51.92 39.65
C SER A 901 33.94 -50.61 39.67
N PHE A 902 33.29 -49.48 39.37
CA PHE A 902 33.97 -48.18 39.28
C PHE A 902 33.19 -47.05 39.99
N PRO A 903 32.89 -47.20 41.30
CA PRO A 903 32.06 -46.24 42.03
C PRO A 903 32.66 -44.82 42.05
N GLN A 904 33.99 -44.73 42.12
CA GLN A 904 34.71 -43.46 42.09
C GLN A 904 34.56 -42.74 40.74
N ARG A 905 34.52 -43.46 39.62
CA ARG A 905 34.31 -42.84 38.30
C ARG A 905 32.92 -42.22 38.21
N TRP A 906 31.89 -42.93 38.64
CA TRP A 906 30.54 -42.37 38.65
C TRP A 906 30.42 -41.17 39.59
N ALA A 907 31.13 -41.18 40.72
CA ALA A 907 31.23 -40.01 41.59
C ALA A 907 31.91 -38.83 40.89
N ASP A 908 33.07 -39.04 40.27
CA ASP A 908 33.85 -37.99 39.59
C ASP A 908 33.22 -37.48 38.28
N TYR A 909 32.24 -38.21 37.73
CA TYR A 909 31.48 -37.79 36.56
C TYR A 909 30.06 -37.32 36.88
N SER A 910 29.67 -37.22 38.16
CA SER A 910 28.41 -36.61 38.57
C SER A 910 28.60 -35.13 38.93
N VAL A 911 27.81 -34.23 38.33
CA VAL A 911 27.88 -32.77 38.56
C VAL A 911 27.84 -32.42 40.05
N VAL A 912 26.97 -33.08 40.82
CA VAL A 912 26.84 -32.85 42.27
C VAL A 912 28.14 -33.06 43.05
N ASN A 913 29.10 -33.83 42.53
CA ASN A 913 30.41 -34.01 43.17
C ASN A 913 31.51 -33.15 42.55
N GLN A 914 31.24 -32.47 41.43
CA GLN A 914 32.17 -31.54 40.79
C GLN A 914 32.14 -30.15 41.45
N THR A 915 31.22 -29.88 42.38
CA THR A 915 31.14 -28.59 43.08
C THR A 915 32.44 -28.22 43.80
N LYS A 916 33.23 -29.23 44.24
CA LYS A 916 34.58 -29.09 44.80
C LYS A 916 35.59 -28.37 43.88
N LEU A 917 35.30 -28.27 42.58
CA LEU A 917 36.14 -27.60 41.59
C LEU A 917 35.83 -26.11 41.44
N LEU A 918 34.66 -25.65 41.93
CA LEU A 918 34.20 -24.27 41.75
C LEU A 918 35.07 -23.29 42.52
N ARG A 919 35.58 -22.27 41.83
CA ARG A 919 36.27 -21.15 42.46
C ARG A 919 35.23 -20.08 42.82
N PRO A 920 35.20 -19.58 44.07
CA PRO A 920 34.22 -18.57 44.48
C PRO A 920 34.18 -17.37 43.53
N GLY A 921 32.98 -16.97 43.11
CA GLY A 921 32.74 -15.81 42.25
C GLY A 921 33.19 -15.95 40.79
N SER A 922 33.69 -17.12 40.38
CA SER A 922 34.18 -17.30 39.01
C SER A 922 33.08 -17.67 38.03
N LEU A 923 32.05 -18.42 38.42
CA LEU A 923 31.00 -18.93 37.53
C LEU A 923 29.61 -18.51 38.00
N SER A 924 28.83 -17.90 37.12
CA SER A 924 27.40 -17.60 37.34
C SER A 924 26.55 -18.80 36.99
N ILE A 925 25.68 -19.26 37.89
CA ILE A 925 24.98 -20.55 37.76
C ILE A 925 23.46 -20.36 37.84
N ILE A 926 22.73 -20.85 36.84
CA ILE A 926 21.26 -20.98 36.86
C ILE A 926 20.84 -22.41 36.53
N PHE A 927 19.96 -23.03 37.31
CA PHE A 927 19.38 -24.31 36.90
C PHE A 927 17.97 -24.47 37.41
N ASP A 928 17.23 -25.33 36.74
CA ASP A 928 15.83 -25.55 37.05
C ASP A 928 15.40 -26.95 36.67
N CYS A 929 14.32 -27.41 37.29
CA CYS A 929 13.74 -28.72 37.04
C CYS A 929 12.25 -28.70 37.38
N GLY A 930 11.45 -29.35 36.54
CA GLY A 930 10.01 -29.48 36.77
C GLY A 930 9.72 -30.31 38.01
N SER A 931 8.68 -29.94 38.78
CA SER A 931 8.31 -30.67 40.00
C SER A 931 7.87 -32.11 39.75
N ASP A 932 7.43 -32.41 38.53
CA ASP A 932 6.97 -33.75 38.11
C ASP A 932 8.05 -34.52 37.35
N ASP A 933 9.26 -33.96 37.22
CA ASP A 933 10.39 -34.57 36.53
C ASP A 933 11.06 -35.65 37.39
N PHE A 934 11.45 -36.78 36.80
CA PHE A 934 12.13 -37.85 37.51
C PHE A 934 13.54 -37.45 38.02
N PHE A 935 14.13 -36.37 37.48
CA PHE A 935 15.36 -35.76 37.98
C PHE A 935 15.15 -34.68 39.06
N TYR A 936 13.91 -34.43 39.48
CA TYR A 936 13.59 -33.37 40.44
C TYR A 936 14.40 -33.50 41.75
N LYS A 937 14.44 -34.71 42.34
CA LYS A 937 15.16 -34.96 43.60
C LYS A 937 16.67 -34.73 43.48
N VAL A 938 17.29 -35.07 42.36
CA VAL A 938 18.73 -34.87 42.18
C VAL A 938 19.08 -33.40 41.96
N ASN A 939 18.21 -32.63 41.29
CA ASN A 939 18.39 -31.18 41.13
C ASN A 939 18.22 -30.43 42.47
N ASN A 940 17.22 -30.80 43.28
CA ASN A 940 17.12 -30.29 44.65
C ASN A 940 18.35 -30.65 45.49
N GLY A 941 18.87 -31.88 45.35
CA GLY A 941 20.10 -32.29 46.04
C GLY A 941 21.33 -31.45 45.66
N LEU A 942 21.45 -31.04 44.39
CA LEU A 942 22.49 -30.09 43.97
C LEU A 942 22.27 -28.71 44.59
N HIS A 943 21.03 -28.20 44.58
CA HIS A 943 20.68 -26.91 45.18
C HIS A 943 21.07 -26.85 46.67
N GLU A 944 20.64 -27.82 47.46
CA GLU A 944 20.98 -27.93 48.89
C GLU A 944 22.48 -27.98 49.12
N LYS A 945 23.20 -28.72 48.28
CA LYS A 945 24.66 -28.80 48.38
C LYS A 945 25.34 -27.46 48.08
N LEU A 946 24.93 -26.77 47.03
CA LEU A 946 25.48 -25.45 46.68
C LEU A 946 25.17 -24.40 47.77
N LEU A 947 24.00 -24.47 48.41
CA LEU A 947 23.67 -23.65 49.58
C LEU A 947 24.61 -23.95 50.76
N ALA A 948 24.82 -25.22 51.08
CA ALA A 948 25.73 -25.65 52.15
C ALA A 948 27.18 -25.20 51.90
N GLU A 949 27.61 -25.22 50.64
CA GLU A 949 28.94 -24.77 50.21
C GLU A 949 29.03 -23.24 50.00
N LYS A 950 27.93 -22.50 50.21
CA LYS A 950 27.81 -21.04 50.04
C LYS A 950 28.19 -20.57 48.63
N ILE A 951 27.81 -21.33 47.62
CA ILE A 951 28.05 -21.01 46.21
C ILE A 951 26.84 -20.23 45.67
N PRO A 952 27.01 -18.98 45.20
CA PRO A 952 25.90 -18.21 44.61
C PRO A 952 25.35 -18.89 43.35
N HIS A 953 24.03 -19.06 43.28
CA HIS A 953 23.34 -19.63 42.14
C HIS A 953 21.85 -19.27 42.15
N VAL A 954 21.20 -19.43 41.00
CA VAL A 954 19.73 -19.34 40.86
C VAL A 954 19.19 -20.75 40.65
N PHE A 955 18.30 -21.18 41.53
CA PHE A 955 17.54 -22.42 41.36
C PHE A 955 16.05 -22.09 41.22
N THR A 956 15.37 -22.71 40.26
CA THR A 956 13.94 -22.54 40.08
C THR A 956 13.25 -23.90 39.90
N SER A 957 12.11 -24.07 40.58
CA SER A 957 11.24 -25.24 40.46
C SER A 957 9.85 -24.79 40.03
N ARG A 958 9.31 -25.34 38.94
CA ARG A 958 7.97 -25.03 38.40
C ARG A 958 7.20 -26.32 38.09
N PRO A 959 5.86 -26.30 38.01
CA PRO A 959 5.10 -27.46 37.52
C PRO A 959 5.56 -27.90 36.12
N GLY A 960 5.57 -29.21 35.85
CA GLY A 960 5.97 -29.78 34.57
C GLY A 960 6.86 -31.01 34.69
N GLY A 961 6.86 -31.83 33.62
CA GLY A 961 7.60 -33.08 33.54
C GLY A 961 8.88 -32.99 32.70
N HIS A 962 9.46 -34.14 32.40
CA HIS A 962 10.69 -34.28 31.60
C HIS A 962 10.40 -34.20 30.08
N ASP A 963 9.92 -33.04 29.62
CA ASP A 963 9.40 -32.86 28.27
C ASP A 963 9.77 -31.50 27.61
N TRP A 964 9.50 -31.41 26.32
CA TRP A 964 9.79 -30.22 25.51
C TRP A 964 8.94 -29.00 25.87
N ASN A 965 7.76 -29.16 26.47
CA ASN A 965 6.98 -28.00 26.91
C ASN A 965 7.69 -27.29 28.06
N TYR A 966 8.20 -28.06 29.02
CA TYR A 966 8.99 -27.53 30.13
C TYR A 966 10.29 -26.88 29.63
N TRP A 967 11.06 -27.56 28.75
CA TRP A 967 12.35 -27.03 28.27
C TRP A 967 12.21 -25.80 27.38
N SER A 968 11.18 -25.75 26.52
CA SER A 968 10.92 -24.58 25.66
C SER A 968 10.56 -23.34 26.47
N ASN A 969 9.84 -23.51 27.59
CA ASN A 969 9.58 -22.42 28.52
C ASN A 969 10.83 -22.04 29.32
N SER A 970 11.61 -23.03 29.76
CA SER A 970 12.75 -22.77 30.64
C SER A 970 13.90 -22.03 29.96
N ILE A 971 14.18 -22.32 28.69
CA ILE A 971 15.30 -21.72 27.97
C ILE A 971 15.19 -20.20 27.84
N GLU A 972 13.97 -19.64 27.82
CA GLU A 972 13.75 -18.19 27.81
C GLU A 972 14.34 -17.52 29.07
N TYR A 973 14.09 -18.10 30.25
CA TYR A 973 14.61 -17.58 31.51
C TYR A 973 16.14 -17.71 31.62
N GLN A 974 16.70 -18.80 31.11
CA GLN A 974 18.15 -18.99 31.14
C GLN A 974 18.87 -18.04 30.18
N LEU A 975 18.32 -17.79 28.98
CA LEU A 975 18.87 -16.79 28.05
C LEU A 975 18.77 -15.37 28.62
N LEU A 976 17.68 -15.03 29.30
CA LEU A 976 17.58 -13.76 30.04
C LEU A 976 18.65 -13.64 31.13
N TYR A 977 18.86 -14.71 31.92
CA TYR A 977 19.90 -14.73 32.94
C TYR A 977 21.31 -14.53 32.35
N PHE A 978 21.62 -15.21 31.24
CA PHE A 978 22.90 -15.02 30.54
C PHE A 978 23.04 -13.64 29.94
N HIS A 979 21.97 -13.06 29.41
CA HIS A 979 21.97 -11.69 28.93
C HIS A 979 22.41 -10.71 30.04
N HIS A 980 21.81 -10.80 31.23
CA HIS A 980 22.22 -9.97 32.37
C HIS A 980 23.69 -10.18 32.75
N TYR A 981 24.15 -11.44 32.79
CA TYR A 981 25.56 -11.74 33.02
C TYR A 981 26.49 -11.06 31.99
N PHE A 982 26.13 -11.10 30.71
CA PHE A 982 26.91 -10.46 29.65
C PHE A 982 26.91 -8.93 29.77
N GLU A 983 25.75 -8.32 30.07
CA GLU A 983 25.64 -6.87 30.28
C GLU A 983 26.52 -6.37 31.43
N GLU A 984 26.54 -7.08 32.56
CA GLU A 984 27.38 -6.76 33.73
C GLU A 984 28.89 -6.88 33.42
N ASN A 985 29.26 -7.62 32.38
CA ASN A 985 30.65 -7.93 32.03
C ASN A 985 31.10 -7.29 30.70
N LYS A 986 30.30 -6.39 30.12
CA LYS A 986 30.68 -5.66 28.91
C LYS A 986 31.97 -4.85 29.13
N PRO A 987 32.93 -4.86 28.18
CA PRO A 987 34.03 -3.91 28.20
C PRO A 987 33.47 -2.49 28.05
N LEU A 988 33.95 -1.56 28.90
CA LEU A 988 33.66 -0.12 28.79
C LEU A 988 34.18 0.48 27.50
#